data_AF-A0A8H5XEI5-F1
#
_entry.id   AF-A0A8H5XEI5-F1
#
_cell.length_a   1.000
_cell.length_b   1.000
_cell.length_c   1.000
_cell.angle_alpha   90.00
_cell.angle_beta   90.00
_cell.angle_gamma   90.00
#
_symmetry.space_group_name_H-M   'P 1'
#
loop_
_entity.id
_entity.type
_entity.pdbx_description
1 polymer ?
#
loop_
_entity_poly.entity_id
_entity_poly.type
_entity_poly.pdbx_seq_one_letter_code
_entity_poly.pdbx_strand_id
1 'polypeptide(L)'
;MSAPPPYSPPGSTGSDGEIRDIRPLTDISSATSTASSASSASTILPPYPPSRDRTLPIRSDEPRSVPPIAGALQRLRTPADSGTSNATSSGTRERLRQMEIECDDLRRAMQQERAINDRLKREAGLTGLSAAEARLRVLELKREAQAAAQMKRTPNEGMFKAACATDLLFLMDTTSSMGPFIAAAKEQVKKIMEDITETFYNEAEVRIAVVSYKDHCDKNHIQFIDFTTDVEKVRGFIDKLKARGGGDAPEDVLGGIQQAVNASWKNQTRCIIHIADAPPHGNIFHSWTEKSDDYYTPGSEPHKLHYQPLLKQMIGLNLNYALLRILSATDKMAYVFLQEYAAASADCKLLKTNPHYREALKANSGPRSSVLGSSKGTAKGGLLFEEAELGTTYSALRHLVVKSVTSSASRTAVRMSESSSRTGEKGTKTAQMSHLDAIGEAEDDEFNEKQSEAILEDVEKKWSDKSWFEDKLVVEGFSPDTVVHRSGTLNDMMAHDDNIKLSVMELNVHKRRMPFAQGALRLAYCAKTTYSTNPYVVKSFKRGGKRLAHLAEDMRCQALCKAFALEFNALTGDKHSIDFIVTSCLKGKSGDSGTDYISLEPFIEGDYVKYNNNCSYVNEDNPDDEFNKAAQAFSHFTYERSWGSFLVCDLQGVGHVLTDPAIHTLDPERFKLADTNLGREGFKFFFATHVCNEICTQLELKSKASMISSEKASFREWWPTIDSTACCSNKLCGKIIQVTNANKSEEFPGCNWCDDCWPQLEATKEKVICVAPGTHHEFDVSRFYWESQGRVAPRKCEGHRERDETVARTSVMGGNFFGRLRGATKKKSISGKAW
;
A
#
# COMPACT_ATOMS: atom_id res chain seq x y z
N MET A 1 20.56 25.84 42.89
CA MET A 1 20.32 27.29 42.97
C MET A 1 20.31 27.80 41.53
N SER A 2 19.25 28.37 40.98
CA SER A 2 17.98 28.84 41.59
C SER A 2 16.80 28.58 40.65
N ALA A 3 15.59 28.45 41.20
CA ALA A 3 14.37 28.12 40.44
C ALA A 3 13.61 29.38 39.95
N PRO A 4 12.85 29.31 38.84
CA PRO A 4 11.84 30.30 38.48
C PRO A 4 10.49 30.06 39.23
N PRO A 5 9.60 31.07 39.31
CA PRO A 5 8.45 31.06 40.22
C PRO A 5 7.18 30.37 39.67
N PRO A 6 6.24 29.97 40.53
CA PRO A 6 4.98 29.32 40.13
C PRO A 6 3.89 30.31 39.71
N TYR A 7 3.07 29.92 38.72
CA TYR A 7 1.87 30.67 38.32
C TYR A 7 0.62 30.01 38.93
N SER A 8 -0.31 30.80 39.46
CA SER A 8 -1.52 30.32 40.16
C SER A 8 -2.78 30.46 39.30
N PRO A 9 -3.81 29.59 39.48
CA PRO A 9 -5.04 29.62 38.69
C PRO A 9 -6.12 30.54 39.29
N PRO A 10 -7.02 31.12 38.47
CA PRO A 10 -8.16 31.90 38.97
C PRO A 10 -9.38 31.01 39.32
N GLY A 11 -9.64 30.91 40.62
CA GLY A 11 -10.92 31.28 41.25
C GLY A 11 -12.26 30.78 40.68
N SER A 12 -12.94 29.96 41.48
CA SER A 12 -14.36 29.62 41.34
C SER A 12 -15.27 30.56 42.14
N THR A 13 -16.44 30.90 41.56
CA THR A 13 -17.67 31.40 42.22
C THR A 13 -18.85 30.92 41.33
N GLY A 14 -20.05 30.55 41.79
CA GLY A 14 -20.55 30.37 43.15
C GLY A 14 -21.99 30.93 43.31
N SER A 15 -23.03 30.11 43.12
CA SER A 15 -24.38 30.22 43.75
C SER A 15 -25.41 29.23 43.17
N ASP A 16 -26.31 28.75 44.04
CA ASP A 16 -27.41 27.80 43.77
C ASP A 16 -28.72 28.47 43.31
N GLY A 17 -29.70 27.70 42.81
CA GLY A 17 -31.04 28.23 42.47
C GLY A 17 -32.05 27.27 41.82
N GLU A 18 -32.63 26.36 42.62
CA GLU A 18 -33.96 25.71 42.53
C GLU A 18 -34.65 25.33 41.18
N ILE A 19 -34.83 24.00 41.02
CA ILE A 19 -36.11 23.27 40.85
C ILE A 19 -37.29 23.97 40.13
N ARG A 20 -37.79 23.31 39.06
CA ARG A 20 -39.25 23.06 38.86
C ARG A 20 -39.55 21.94 37.87
N ASP A 21 -40.43 21.03 38.28
CA ASP A 21 -41.05 20.00 37.43
C ASP A 21 -41.94 20.60 36.33
N ILE A 22 -41.99 19.96 35.14
CA ILE A 22 -43.25 19.57 34.47
C ILE A 22 -43.03 18.20 33.80
N ARG A 23 -43.99 17.28 34.00
CA ARG A 23 -44.07 15.93 33.39
C ARG A 23 -45.27 15.86 32.41
N PRO A 24 -45.54 14.74 31.71
CA PRO A 24 -45.64 14.71 30.25
C PRO A 24 -47.07 14.79 29.71
N LEU A 25 -47.21 14.79 28.38
CA LEU A 25 -48.43 14.39 27.69
C LEU A 25 -48.14 13.25 26.71
N THR A 26 -48.84 12.14 26.91
CA THR A 26 -48.86 10.92 26.08
C THR A 26 -50.06 10.92 25.13
N ASP A 27 -49.88 10.25 23.99
CA ASP A 27 -50.88 9.55 23.15
C ASP A 27 -52.13 10.28 22.64
N ILE A 28 -52.51 9.96 21.40
CA ILE A 28 -53.87 9.49 21.04
C ILE A 28 -53.95 8.91 19.61
N SER A 29 -54.30 7.63 19.55
CA SER A 29 -55.05 6.84 18.54
C SER A 29 -54.92 7.07 17.01
N SER A 30 -54.43 6.02 16.34
CA SER A 30 -55.11 5.21 15.30
C SER A 30 -56.43 5.67 14.62
N ALA A 31 -56.50 5.53 13.28
CA ALA A 31 -57.62 4.95 12.48
C ALA A 31 -57.22 4.89 10.97
N THR A 32 -56.94 3.74 10.33
CA THR A 32 -57.82 2.76 9.62
C THR A 32 -58.54 3.20 8.33
N SER A 33 -58.25 2.46 7.23
CA SER A 33 -59.10 2.20 6.02
C SER A 33 -59.43 3.40 5.10
N THR A 34 -59.71 3.31 3.78
CA THR A 34 -60.07 2.27 2.78
C THR A 34 -59.40 2.62 1.43
N ALA A 35 -58.84 1.73 0.60
CA ALA A 35 -59.45 0.72 -0.30
C ALA A 35 -60.27 1.26 -1.51
N SER A 36 -60.13 0.58 -2.67
CA SER A 36 -60.84 0.75 -3.97
C SER A 36 -60.43 1.95 -4.86
N SER A 37 -60.48 1.91 -6.20
CA SER A 37 -60.59 0.79 -7.18
C SER A 37 -60.18 1.25 -8.60
N ALA A 38 -60.09 0.33 -9.56
CA ALA A 38 -59.55 0.55 -10.91
C ALA A 38 -60.60 0.91 -11.99
N SER A 39 -60.17 1.62 -13.04
CA SER A 39 -60.65 1.49 -14.43
C SER A 39 -59.65 2.20 -15.37
N SER A 40 -58.91 1.53 -16.25
CA SER A 40 -59.36 0.95 -17.53
C SER A 40 -59.61 1.98 -18.65
N ALA A 41 -58.61 2.17 -19.53
CA ALA A 41 -58.83 2.67 -20.90
C ALA A 41 -57.65 2.25 -21.82
N SER A 42 -57.81 1.13 -22.53
CA SER A 42 -57.02 0.84 -23.74
C SER A 42 -57.49 1.73 -24.89
N THR A 43 -56.62 2.02 -25.89
CA THR A 43 -56.93 2.17 -27.34
C THR A 43 -55.63 2.47 -28.12
N ILE A 44 -55.00 1.47 -28.75
CA ILE A 44 -54.98 1.18 -30.21
C ILE A 44 -53.88 1.93 -31.00
N LEU A 45 -52.87 1.16 -31.44
CA LEU A 45 -52.08 1.38 -32.68
C LEU A 45 -52.99 1.17 -33.90
N PRO A 46 -52.83 1.82 -35.09
CA PRO A 46 -51.70 1.55 -36.02
C PRO A 46 -51.47 2.73 -37.04
N PRO A 47 -51.10 2.59 -38.34
CA PRO A 47 -50.42 1.52 -39.12
C PRO A 47 -49.27 2.01 -40.08
N TYR A 48 -48.57 1.05 -40.72
CA TYR A 48 -47.84 1.15 -42.02
C TYR A 48 -48.77 0.70 -43.20
N PRO A 49 -48.39 0.68 -44.51
CA PRO A 49 -47.23 1.26 -45.22
C PRO A 49 -47.66 2.40 -46.20
N PRO A 50 -47.92 2.30 -47.55
CA PRO A 50 -47.71 1.26 -48.59
C PRO A 50 -46.43 1.49 -49.45
N SER A 51 -46.41 1.15 -50.76
CA SER A 51 -45.24 1.21 -51.67
C SER A 51 -45.58 1.15 -53.18
N ARG A 52 -44.55 1.29 -54.07
CA ARG A 52 -44.49 1.17 -55.57
C ARG A 52 -44.74 2.47 -56.38
N ASP A 53 -44.15 2.70 -57.58
CA ASP A 53 -43.21 1.91 -58.42
C ASP A 53 -42.33 2.81 -59.36
N ARG A 54 -41.14 2.33 -59.76
CA ARG A 54 -40.30 2.69 -60.98
C ARG A 54 -39.86 4.17 -61.19
N THR A 55 -38.69 4.53 -61.75
CA THR A 55 -37.79 3.86 -62.74
C THR A 55 -36.27 4.02 -62.49
N LEU A 56 -35.49 3.14 -63.13
CA LEU A 56 -34.02 3.00 -63.30
C LEU A 56 -33.33 4.19 -64.05
N PRO A 57 -31.97 4.26 -64.26
CA PRO A 57 -30.94 3.21 -64.09
C PRO A 57 -29.57 3.56 -63.45
N ILE A 58 -28.86 2.45 -63.19
CA ILE A 58 -27.46 2.21 -62.79
C ILE A 58 -26.37 2.95 -63.62
N ARG A 59 -25.29 3.39 -62.96
CA ARG A 59 -23.90 3.11 -63.40
C ARG A 59 -22.84 3.28 -62.29
N SER A 60 -21.83 2.42 -62.34
CA SER A 60 -20.58 2.47 -61.57
C SER A 60 -19.55 3.40 -62.20
N ASP A 61 -18.50 3.80 -61.46
CA ASP A 61 -17.11 3.39 -61.73
C ASP A 61 -16.08 4.07 -60.79
N GLU A 62 -14.91 3.45 -60.70
CA GLU A 62 -13.77 3.75 -59.82
C GLU A 62 -12.89 4.94 -60.29
N PRO A 63 -11.91 5.41 -59.46
CA PRO A 63 -11.25 6.70 -59.68
C PRO A 63 -10.22 6.70 -60.82
N ARG A 64 -10.15 7.82 -61.56
CA ARG A 64 -9.16 8.05 -62.62
C ARG A 64 -7.90 8.77 -62.14
N SER A 65 -6.78 8.29 -62.66
CA SER A 65 -5.41 8.78 -62.44
C SER A 65 -5.07 10.05 -63.24
N VAL A 66 -4.04 10.76 -62.78
CA VAL A 66 -3.49 11.99 -63.38
C VAL A 66 -2.41 11.65 -64.41
N PRO A 67 -2.40 12.26 -65.62
CA PRO A 67 -1.35 12.05 -66.62
C PRO A 67 -0.14 12.99 -66.42
N PRO A 68 1.09 12.58 -66.80
CA PRO A 68 2.30 13.40 -66.69
C PRO A 68 2.52 14.32 -67.90
N ILE A 69 3.14 15.48 -67.68
CA ILE A 69 3.60 16.38 -68.74
C ILE A 69 5.13 16.30 -68.86
N ALA A 70 5.61 15.79 -69.99
CA ALA A 70 7.02 15.83 -70.38
C ALA A 70 7.15 16.00 -71.90
N GLY A 71 8.01 16.92 -72.33
CA GLY A 71 8.55 16.96 -73.69
C GLY A 71 7.90 17.94 -74.69
N ALA A 72 8.50 19.12 -74.85
CA ALA A 72 8.35 19.96 -76.05
C ALA A 72 9.51 20.98 -76.23
N LEU A 73 10.77 20.52 -76.20
CA LEU A 73 11.94 21.35 -76.58
C LEU A 73 12.91 20.56 -77.46
N GLN A 74 12.63 20.49 -78.77
CA GLN A 74 13.65 20.16 -79.76
C GLN A 74 13.29 20.69 -81.16
N ARG A 75 13.83 21.87 -81.51
CA ARG A 75 14.11 22.31 -82.89
C ARG A 75 14.86 23.64 -82.90
N LEU A 76 16.18 23.56 -83.08
CA LEU A 76 16.92 24.12 -84.24
C LEU A 76 18.43 24.11 -83.94
N ARG A 77 19.23 23.73 -84.94
CA ARG A 77 20.71 23.80 -84.91
C ARG A 77 21.19 25.05 -85.66
N THR A 78 22.38 25.50 -85.26
CA THR A 78 23.43 26.31 -85.93
C THR A 78 23.45 26.33 -87.48
N PRO A 79 24.21 27.21 -88.19
CA PRO A 79 25.30 28.11 -87.74
C PRO A 79 25.31 29.54 -88.38
N ALA A 80 26.28 30.40 -88.01
CA ALA A 80 27.07 31.28 -88.92
C ALA A 80 28.04 32.21 -88.15
N ASP A 81 29.01 32.78 -88.86
CA ASP A 81 30.23 33.42 -88.35
C ASP A 81 30.19 34.98 -88.35
N SER A 82 31.26 35.58 -87.80
CA SER A 82 31.74 36.97 -87.97
C SER A 82 31.12 38.14 -87.16
N GLY A 83 31.99 39.09 -86.78
CA GLY A 83 31.62 40.51 -86.64
C GLY A 83 31.56 41.13 -85.22
N THR A 84 32.72 41.49 -84.67
CA THR A 84 32.98 42.71 -83.86
C THR A 84 31.82 43.41 -83.10
N SER A 85 31.91 43.48 -81.77
CA SER A 85 32.31 44.71 -81.03
C SER A 85 32.06 44.61 -79.52
N ASN A 86 32.86 45.34 -78.74
CA ASN A 86 32.84 45.34 -77.27
C ASN A 86 31.89 46.39 -76.67
N ALA A 87 31.65 46.23 -75.36
CA ALA A 87 31.29 47.26 -74.37
C ALA A 87 29.80 47.54 -74.09
N THR A 88 29.22 46.75 -73.18
CA THR A 88 28.29 47.16 -72.10
C THR A 88 28.09 45.96 -71.17
N SER A 89 28.10 46.04 -69.84
CA SER A 89 28.76 46.96 -68.91
C SER A 89 29.11 46.13 -67.64
N SER A 90 30.10 46.52 -66.82
CA SER A 90 30.38 45.77 -65.58
C SER A 90 29.15 45.76 -64.64
N GLY A 91 28.40 46.87 -64.60
CA GLY A 91 27.16 46.98 -63.83
C GLY A 91 26.02 46.04 -64.27
N THR A 92 25.99 45.60 -65.53
CA THR A 92 24.99 44.59 -65.97
C THR A 92 25.31 43.21 -65.37
N ARG A 93 26.60 42.87 -65.28
CA ARG A 93 27.07 41.59 -64.76
C ARG A 93 26.99 41.54 -63.23
N GLU A 94 27.24 42.67 -62.57
CA GLU A 94 27.06 42.80 -61.12
C GLU A 94 25.59 42.71 -60.70
N ARG A 95 24.67 43.36 -61.44
CA ARG A 95 23.23 43.23 -61.21
C ARG A 95 22.73 41.80 -61.40
N LEU A 96 23.22 41.08 -62.40
CA LEU A 96 22.88 39.67 -62.59
C LEU A 96 23.34 38.82 -61.41
N ARG A 97 24.56 39.02 -60.90
CA ARG A 97 25.04 38.35 -59.67
C ARG A 97 24.20 38.69 -58.44
N GLN A 98 23.86 39.95 -58.25
CA GLN A 98 23.04 40.36 -57.10
C GLN A 98 21.64 39.73 -57.16
N MET A 99 21.06 39.66 -58.35
CA MET A 99 19.75 39.04 -58.58
C MET A 99 19.77 37.51 -58.50
N GLU A 100 20.92 36.87 -58.82
CA GLU A 100 21.17 35.45 -58.56
C GLU A 100 21.26 35.16 -57.04
N ILE A 101 21.98 35.99 -56.28
CA ILE A 101 22.06 35.90 -54.82
C ILE A 101 20.67 36.07 -54.18
N GLU A 102 19.91 37.10 -54.56
CA GLU A 102 18.53 37.29 -54.09
C GLU A 102 17.62 36.10 -54.47
N CYS A 103 17.77 35.53 -55.67
CA CYS A 103 17.03 34.34 -56.06
C CYS A 103 17.39 33.10 -55.23
N ASP A 104 18.67 32.90 -54.88
CA ASP A 104 19.11 31.78 -54.06
C ASP A 104 18.76 31.96 -52.57
N ASP A 105 18.71 33.20 -52.07
CA ASP A 105 18.19 33.51 -50.74
C ASP A 105 16.67 33.31 -50.68
N LEU A 106 15.91 33.74 -51.70
CA LEU A 106 14.49 33.43 -51.85
C LEU A 106 14.23 31.92 -51.95
N ARG A 107 15.02 31.17 -52.72
CA ARG A 107 14.92 29.69 -52.80
C ARG A 107 15.20 29.04 -51.45
N ARG A 108 16.21 29.50 -50.70
CA ARG A 108 16.51 29.00 -49.35
C ARG A 108 15.38 29.30 -48.38
N ALA A 109 14.84 30.52 -48.37
CA ALA A 109 13.69 30.89 -47.56
C ALA A 109 12.45 30.04 -47.89
N MET A 110 12.12 29.86 -49.18
CA MET A 110 11.00 29.01 -49.62
C MET A 110 11.20 27.53 -49.27
N GLN A 111 12.43 27.00 -49.35
CA GLN A 111 12.73 25.63 -48.92
C GLN A 111 12.58 25.46 -47.40
N GLN A 112 13.01 26.45 -46.63
CA GLN A 112 12.88 26.48 -45.17
C GLN A 112 11.40 26.57 -44.75
N GLU A 113 10.62 27.43 -45.39
CA GLU A 113 9.16 27.55 -45.22
C GLU A 113 8.42 26.25 -45.60
N ARG A 114 8.84 25.58 -46.67
CA ARG A 114 8.24 24.30 -47.10
C ARG A 114 8.58 23.16 -46.14
N ALA A 115 9.82 23.11 -45.64
CA ALA A 115 10.24 22.17 -44.61
C ALA A 115 9.50 22.39 -43.28
N ILE A 116 9.26 23.65 -42.91
CA ILE A 116 8.39 24.03 -41.78
C ILE A 116 6.97 23.54 -42.07
N ASN A 117 6.36 23.84 -43.21
CA ASN A 117 5.00 23.41 -43.54
C ASN A 117 4.81 21.87 -43.59
N ASP A 118 5.78 21.11 -44.10
CA ASP A 118 5.72 19.64 -44.11
C ASP A 118 6.06 19.02 -42.75
N ARG A 119 6.71 19.78 -41.85
CA ARG A 119 6.78 19.46 -40.41
C ARG A 119 5.44 19.74 -39.73
N LEU A 120 4.84 20.92 -39.95
CA LEU A 120 3.52 21.32 -39.43
C LEU A 120 2.43 20.31 -39.80
N LYS A 121 2.38 19.84 -41.05
CA LYS A 121 1.42 18.83 -41.51
C LYS A 121 1.60 17.47 -40.84
N ARG A 122 2.83 17.01 -40.63
CA ARG A 122 3.11 15.76 -39.89
C ARG A 122 2.84 15.90 -38.40
N GLU A 123 2.99 17.09 -37.85
CA GLU A 123 2.79 17.38 -36.43
C GLU A 123 1.34 17.71 -36.05
N ALA A 124 0.45 17.98 -37.02
CA ALA A 124 -0.96 18.33 -36.79
C ALA A 124 -1.80 17.21 -36.15
N GLY A 125 -1.40 15.94 -36.28
CA GLY A 125 -2.09 14.78 -35.66
C GLY A 125 -1.86 14.58 -34.16
N LEU A 126 -1.35 15.61 -33.46
CA LEU A 126 -0.88 15.54 -32.07
C LEU A 126 -1.45 16.71 -31.23
N THR A 127 -2.72 17.05 -31.42
CA THR A 127 -3.43 17.98 -30.54
C THR A 127 -3.73 17.30 -29.20
N GLY A 128 -3.30 17.92 -28.09
CA GLY A 128 -3.58 17.41 -26.74
C GLY A 128 -5.06 17.50 -26.37
N LEU A 129 -5.46 16.74 -25.34
CA LEU A 129 -6.84 16.62 -24.88
C LEU A 129 -7.52 17.96 -24.58
N SER A 130 -8.76 18.09 -25.02
CA SER A 130 -9.65 19.19 -24.66
C SER A 130 -10.19 19.09 -23.23
N ALA A 131 -10.69 20.22 -22.74
CA ALA A 131 -11.40 20.33 -21.47
C ALA A 131 -12.61 19.38 -21.37
N ALA A 132 -13.31 19.15 -22.48
CA ALA A 132 -14.50 18.31 -22.54
C ALA A 132 -14.14 16.82 -22.44
N GLU A 133 -13.14 16.37 -23.21
CA GLU A 133 -12.64 14.99 -23.18
C GLU A 133 -12.09 14.62 -21.80
N ALA A 134 -11.35 15.53 -21.15
CA ALA A 134 -10.87 15.31 -19.79
C ALA A 134 -12.02 15.11 -18.78
N ARG A 135 -13.11 15.88 -18.90
CA ARG A 135 -14.31 15.71 -18.06
C ARG A 135 -15.03 14.39 -18.32
N LEU A 136 -15.12 13.97 -19.59
CA LEU A 136 -15.73 12.69 -19.97
C LEU A 136 -14.94 11.51 -19.38
N ARG A 137 -13.61 11.52 -19.46
CA ARG A 137 -12.73 10.49 -18.87
C ARG A 137 -12.92 10.35 -17.35
N VAL A 138 -13.01 11.47 -16.62
CA VAL A 138 -13.27 11.44 -15.17
C VAL A 138 -14.67 10.87 -14.88
N LEU A 139 -15.67 11.15 -15.72
CA LEU A 139 -17.03 10.63 -15.55
C LEU A 139 -17.14 9.13 -15.90
N GLU A 140 -16.37 8.66 -16.89
CA GLU A 140 -16.19 7.24 -17.21
C GLU A 140 -15.56 6.48 -16.03
N LEU A 141 -14.45 6.99 -15.49
CA LEU A 141 -13.79 6.42 -14.31
C LEU A 141 -14.75 6.29 -13.10
N LYS A 142 -15.62 7.29 -12.87
CA LYS A 142 -16.65 7.20 -11.82
C LYS A 142 -17.68 6.11 -12.07
N ARG A 143 -18.08 5.88 -13.33
CA ARG A 143 -18.98 4.78 -13.71
C ARG A 143 -18.32 3.42 -13.52
N GLU A 144 -17.05 3.28 -13.92
CA GLU A 144 -16.26 2.06 -13.68
C GLU A 144 -16.17 1.74 -12.19
N ALA A 145 -15.87 2.73 -11.35
CA ALA A 145 -15.78 2.56 -9.91
C ALA A 145 -17.12 2.15 -9.28
N GLN A 146 -18.24 2.77 -9.71
CA GLN A 146 -19.58 2.38 -9.27
C GLN A 146 -19.96 0.96 -9.68
N ALA A 147 -19.58 0.52 -10.89
CA ALA A 147 -19.83 -0.84 -11.35
C ALA A 147 -18.97 -1.88 -10.61
N ALA A 148 -17.69 -1.58 -10.35
CA ALA A 148 -16.81 -2.45 -9.57
C ALA A 148 -17.29 -2.59 -8.12
N ALA A 149 -17.75 -1.50 -7.50
CA ALA A 149 -18.26 -1.50 -6.12
C ALA A 149 -19.60 -2.25 -5.92
N GLN A 150 -20.27 -2.69 -6.99
CA GLN A 150 -21.46 -3.55 -6.89
C GLN A 150 -21.12 -5.04 -6.77
N MET A 151 -19.86 -5.43 -6.96
CA MET A 151 -19.41 -6.81 -6.71
C MET A 151 -19.42 -7.09 -5.19
N LYS A 152 -19.93 -8.26 -4.80
CA LYS A 152 -20.09 -8.61 -3.38
C LYS A 152 -18.73 -8.69 -2.67
N ARG A 153 -18.53 -7.83 -1.67
CA ARG A 153 -17.48 -8.00 -0.67
C ARG A 153 -17.95 -8.90 0.47
N THR A 154 -17.07 -9.78 0.94
CA THR A 154 -17.26 -10.48 2.21
C THR A 154 -17.23 -9.46 3.35
N PRO A 155 -18.16 -9.48 4.31
CA PRO A 155 -18.07 -8.61 5.48
C PRO A 155 -16.81 -8.95 6.29
N ASN A 156 -16.02 -7.93 6.65
CA ASN A 156 -14.90 -8.08 7.59
C ASN A 156 -15.37 -8.22 9.05
N GLU A 157 -16.67 -8.18 9.32
CA GLU A 157 -17.24 -8.17 10.67
C GLU A 157 -16.87 -9.44 11.46
N GLY A 158 -16.33 -9.24 12.67
CA GLY A 158 -15.86 -10.33 13.54
C GLY A 158 -14.48 -10.88 13.17
N MET A 159 -13.79 -10.33 12.17
CA MET A 159 -12.43 -10.73 11.80
C MET A 159 -11.43 -10.54 12.94
N PHE A 160 -11.53 -9.45 13.72
CA PHE A 160 -10.66 -9.24 14.89
C PHE A 160 -10.89 -10.34 15.91
N LYS A 161 -12.15 -10.58 16.28
CA LYS A 161 -12.54 -11.65 17.20
C LYS A 161 -12.06 -13.03 16.76
N ALA A 162 -12.17 -13.35 15.46
CA ALA A 162 -11.76 -14.64 14.92
C ALA A 162 -10.23 -14.81 14.88
N ALA A 163 -9.47 -13.75 14.52
CA ALA A 163 -8.02 -13.79 14.50
C ALA A 163 -7.40 -13.78 15.92
N CYS A 164 -8.01 -13.06 16.86
CA CYS A 164 -7.59 -13.00 18.25
C CYS A 164 -8.06 -14.20 19.08
N ALA A 165 -9.01 -15.01 18.58
CA ALA A 165 -9.38 -16.28 19.22
C ALA A 165 -8.15 -17.20 19.27
N THR A 166 -7.69 -17.50 20.48
CA THR A 166 -6.35 -18.03 20.71
C THR A 166 -6.39 -19.32 21.54
N ASP A 167 -5.63 -20.30 21.09
CA ASP A 167 -5.18 -21.44 21.87
C ASP A 167 -3.70 -21.24 22.24
N LEU A 168 -3.43 -21.16 23.54
CA LEU A 168 -2.11 -20.94 24.11
C LEU A 168 -1.67 -22.18 24.89
N LEU A 169 -0.64 -22.87 24.44
CA LEU A 169 -0.07 -24.02 25.14
C LEU A 169 1.28 -23.64 25.74
N PHE A 170 1.40 -23.74 27.07
CA PHE A 170 2.70 -23.70 27.74
C PHE A 170 3.33 -25.09 27.71
N LEU A 171 4.47 -25.20 27.05
CA LEU A 171 5.33 -26.39 27.09
C LEU A 171 6.46 -26.07 28.06
N MET A 172 6.56 -26.77 29.19
CA MET A 172 7.43 -26.39 30.30
C MET A 172 8.31 -27.53 30.77
N ASP A 173 9.61 -27.25 30.87
CA ASP A 173 10.53 -28.06 31.66
C ASP A 173 10.17 -27.98 33.16
N THR A 174 10.23 -29.12 33.86
CA THR A 174 9.93 -29.22 35.30
C THR A 174 10.93 -30.00 36.15
N THR A 175 12.19 -30.08 35.71
CA THR A 175 13.27 -30.66 36.54
C THR A 175 13.79 -29.69 37.60
N SER A 176 14.88 -30.03 38.29
CA SER A 176 15.29 -29.35 39.51
C SER A 176 15.84 -27.93 39.30
N SER A 177 16.45 -27.65 38.14
CA SER A 177 16.95 -26.32 37.77
C SER A 177 15.82 -25.29 37.57
N MET A 178 14.66 -25.76 37.08
CA MET A 178 13.52 -24.93 36.70
C MET A 178 12.73 -24.29 37.87
N GLY A 179 13.15 -24.52 39.12
CA GLY A 179 12.47 -24.03 40.33
C GLY A 179 12.06 -22.54 40.31
N PRO A 180 12.96 -21.59 40.02
CA PRO A 180 12.64 -20.16 39.97
C PRO A 180 11.65 -19.80 38.85
N PHE A 181 11.75 -20.46 37.70
CA PHE A 181 10.92 -20.18 36.52
C PHE A 181 9.50 -20.74 36.66
N ILE A 182 9.34 -21.87 37.35
CA ILE A 182 8.03 -22.39 37.72
C ILE A 182 7.34 -21.50 38.75
N ALA A 183 8.09 -20.93 39.72
CA ALA A 183 7.54 -19.92 40.63
C ALA A 183 7.08 -18.66 39.87
N ALA A 184 7.87 -18.18 38.90
CA ALA A 184 7.49 -17.08 38.02
C ALA A 184 6.16 -17.37 37.29
N ALA A 185 6.04 -18.54 36.67
CA ALA A 185 4.84 -18.93 35.93
C ALA A 185 3.59 -18.98 36.85
N LYS A 186 3.71 -19.53 38.07
CA LYS A 186 2.61 -19.56 39.06
C LYS A 186 2.07 -18.18 39.40
N GLU A 187 2.96 -17.21 39.62
CA GLU A 187 2.56 -15.85 40.00
C GLU A 187 2.02 -15.02 38.83
N GLN A 188 2.47 -15.26 37.59
CA GLN A 188 2.11 -14.43 36.44
C GLN A 188 0.99 -14.99 35.57
N VAL A 189 0.68 -16.29 35.59
CA VAL A 189 -0.31 -16.91 34.65
C VAL A 189 -1.66 -16.18 34.63
N LYS A 190 -2.14 -15.71 35.79
CA LYS A 190 -3.38 -14.94 35.90
C LYS A 190 -3.29 -13.58 35.21
N LYS A 191 -2.22 -12.83 35.48
CA LYS A 191 -1.98 -11.51 34.87
C LYS A 191 -1.72 -11.60 33.37
N ILE A 192 -1.05 -12.65 32.91
CA ILE A 192 -0.86 -12.92 31.48
C ILE A 192 -2.23 -13.08 30.79
N MET A 193 -3.16 -13.81 31.42
CA MET A 193 -4.50 -13.99 30.86
C MET A 193 -5.35 -12.74 30.91
N GLU A 194 -5.30 -11.99 32.02
CA GLU A 194 -5.96 -10.69 32.15
C GLU A 194 -5.46 -9.75 31.04
N ASP A 195 -4.15 -9.65 30.81
CA ASP A 195 -3.53 -8.84 29.76
C ASP A 195 -3.92 -9.26 28.33
N ILE A 196 -3.83 -10.55 27.99
CA ILE A 196 -4.20 -11.03 26.63
C ILE A 196 -5.68 -10.73 26.38
N THR A 197 -6.54 -10.97 27.37
CA THR A 197 -7.98 -10.75 27.24
C THR A 197 -8.32 -9.25 27.14
N GLU A 198 -7.64 -8.39 27.91
CA GLU A 198 -7.78 -6.93 27.82
C GLU A 198 -7.27 -6.38 26.48
N THR A 199 -6.11 -6.87 26.00
CA THR A 199 -5.52 -6.53 24.69
C THR A 199 -6.46 -6.87 23.54
N PHE A 200 -7.23 -7.95 23.67
CA PHE A 200 -8.27 -8.37 22.72
C PHE A 200 -9.68 -7.87 23.09
N TYR A 201 -9.76 -6.78 23.88
CA TYR A 201 -10.98 -6.06 24.25
C TYR A 201 -12.07 -6.90 24.94
N ASN A 202 -11.72 -8.08 25.47
CA ASN A 202 -12.64 -9.11 25.95
C ASN A 202 -13.61 -9.65 24.87
N GLU A 203 -13.31 -9.48 23.58
CA GLU A 203 -14.17 -9.94 22.48
C GLU A 203 -13.88 -11.40 22.07
N ALA A 204 -12.63 -11.85 22.24
CA ALA A 204 -12.11 -13.13 21.76
C ALA A 204 -12.00 -14.21 22.86
N GLU A 205 -12.17 -15.48 22.50
CA GLU A 205 -11.93 -16.61 23.40
C GLU A 205 -10.42 -16.91 23.48
N VAL A 206 -9.89 -17.01 24.71
CA VAL A 206 -8.51 -17.45 24.96
C VAL A 206 -8.56 -18.71 25.82
N ARG A 207 -8.00 -19.81 25.32
CA ARG A 207 -7.91 -21.09 26.05
C ARG A 207 -6.44 -21.41 26.34
N ILE A 208 -6.15 -21.90 27.55
CA ILE A 208 -4.80 -22.33 27.94
C ILE A 208 -4.76 -23.85 28.08
N ALA A 209 -3.69 -24.46 27.57
CA ALA A 209 -3.22 -25.79 27.96
C ALA A 209 -1.82 -25.69 28.60
N VAL A 210 -1.45 -26.66 29.43
CA VAL A 210 -0.09 -26.78 29.96
C VAL A 210 0.38 -28.23 29.83
N VAL A 211 1.50 -28.41 29.14
CA VAL A 211 2.29 -29.65 29.11
C VAL A 211 3.55 -29.39 29.91
N SER A 212 3.77 -30.17 30.96
CA SER A 212 5.06 -30.21 31.65
C SER A 212 5.76 -31.53 31.35
N TYR A 213 7.06 -31.46 31.04
CA TYR A 213 7.92 -32.63 30.84
C TYR A 213 9.10 -32.64 31.83
N LYS A 214 9.84 -33.76 31.83
CA LYS A 214 11.09 -34.07 32.57
C LYS A 214 11.81 -35.20 31.85
N ASP A 215 12.99 -35.57 32.29
CA ASP A 215 13.72 -36.78 31.92
C ASP A 215 12.85 -38.06 32.06
N HIS A 216 13.04 -38.99 31.13
CA HIS A 216 12.49 -40.34 31.10
C HIS A 216 12.65 -41.12 32.41
N CYS A 217 13.71 -40.86 33.19
CA CYS A 217 13.92 -41.53 34.49
C CYS A 217 12.92 -41.09 35.59
N ASP A 218 12.24 -39.95 35.40
CA ASP A 218 11.33 -39.38 36.39
C ASP A 218 9.91 -39.98 36.40
N LYS A 219 9.31 -40.03 37.59
CA LYS A 219 7.91 -40.43 37.77
C LYS A 219 6.98 -39.30 37.35
N ASN A 220 6.01 -39.63 36.50
CA ASN A 220 5.12 -38.66 35.85
C ASN A 220 5.93 -37.58 35.10
N HIS A 221 6.93 -38.02 34.30
CA HIS A 221 7.78 -37.13 33.51
C HIS A 221 6.95 -36.21 32.64
N ILE A 222 5.98 -36.74 31.87
CA ILE A 222 4.94 -35.93 31.21
C ILE A 222 3.70 -35.80 32.10
N GLN A 223 3.21 -34.58 32.27
CA GLN A 223 1.90 -34.25 32.84
C GLN A 223 1.21 -33.19 31.96
N PHE A 224 -0.11 -33.27 31.83
CA PHE A 224 -0.88 -32.46 30.89
C PHE A 224 -2.21 -31.98 31.49
N ILE A 225 -2.57 -30.73 31.23
CA ILE A 225 -3.93 -30.20 31.31
C ILE A 225 -4.30 -29.62 29.94
N ASP A 226 -5.39 -30.12 29.37
CA ASP A 226 -5.90 -29.72 28.06
C ASP A 226 -6.62 -28.36 28.10
N PHE A 227 -6.90 -27.80 26.92
CA PHE A 227 -7.38 -26.43 26.74
C PHE A 227 -8.62 -26.08 27.56
N THR A 228 -8.47 -25.09 28.45
CA THR A 228 -9.53 -24.56 29.31
C THR A 228 -9.50 -23.03 29.33
N THR A 229 -10.67 -22.40 29.49
CA THR A 229 -10.82 -20.96 29.78
C THR A 229 -10.75 -20.65 31.29
N ASP A 230 -10.78 -21.69 32.14
CA ASP A 230 -10.74 -21.60 33.59
C ASP A 230 -9.29 -21.43 34.09
N VAL A 231 -8.90 -20.17 34.34
CA VAL A 231 -7.57 -19.78 34.81
C VAL A 231 -7.25 -20.38 36.19
N GLU A 232 -8.23 -20.60 37.06
CA GLU A 232 -7.99 -21.15 38.40
C GLU A 232 -7.74 -22.67 38.34
N LYS A 233 -8.31 -23.40 37.37
CA LYS A 233 -7.90 -24.79 37.07
C LYS A 233 -6.46 -24.87 36.57
N VAL A 234 -6.05 -23.96 35.68
CA VAL A 234 -4.67 -23.91 35.16
C VAL A 234 -3.70 -23.58 36.29
N ARG A 235 -3.98 -22.54 37.09
CA ARG A 235 -3.18 -22.19 38.27
C ARG A 235 -3.10 -23.37 39.25
N GLY A 236 -4.22 -24.03 39.55
CA GLY A 236 -4.27 -25.21 40.41
C GLY A 236 -3.60 -26.47 39.83
N PHE A 237 -3.33 -26.52 38.53
CA PHE A 237 -2.46 -27.52 37.90
C PHE A 237 -0.99 -27.13 38.07
N ILE A 238 -0.61 -25.92 37.66
CA ILE A 238 0.77 -25.42 37.77
C ILE A 238 1.23 -25.48 39.25
N ASP A 239 0.39 -25.08 40.20
CA ASP A 239 0.67 -25.13 41.65
C ASP A 239 1.15 -26.50 42.13
N LYS A 240 0.65 -27.60 41.54
CA LYS A 240 1.04 -28.99 41.84
C LYS A 240 2.38 -29.38 41.24
N LEU A 241 2.84 -28.72 40.17
CA LEU A 241 4.13 -28.97 39.54
C LEU A 241 5.27 -28.67 40.52
N LYS A 242 6.22 -29.60 40.60
CA LYS A 242 7.38 -29.57 41.49
C LYS A 242 8.67 -29.78 40.68
N ALA A 243 9.49 -28.74 40.66
CA ALA A 243 10.87 -28.74 40.18
C ALA A 243 11.72 -29.73 41.01
N ARG A 244 11.80 -30.97 40.56
CA ARG A 244 12.48 -32.10 41.22
C ARG A 244 12.76 -33.18 40.18
N GLY A 245 13.86 -33.91 40.37
CA GLY A 245 14.33 -34.88 39.40
C GLY A 245 15.30 -34.27 38.39
N GLY A 246 15.38 -34.85 37.20
CA GLY A 246 16.53 -34.80 36.29
C GLY A 246 17.55 -35.89 36.62
N GLY A 247 17.90 -36.71 35.63
CA GLY A 247 18.91 -37.76 35.68
C GLY A 247 20.18 -37.34 34.94
N ASP A 248 20.22 -37.51 33.61
CA ASP A 248 21.25 -36.95 32.75
C ASP A 248 20.94 -35.51 32.32
N ALA A 249 21.68 -34.94 31.35
CA ALA A 249 21.64 -33.50 31.06
C ALA A 249 20.56 -33.04 30.05
N PRO A 250 20.13 -33.85 29.06
CA PRO A 250 18.95 -33.58 28.24
C PRO A 250 17.67 -34.10 28.91
N GLU A 251 16.52 -33.75 28.33
CA GLU A 251 15.19 -34.00 28.91
C GLU A 251 14.20 -34.58 27.84
N ASP A 252 13.04 -35.12 28.25
CA ASP A 252 11.99 -35.62 27.32
C ASP A 252 11.18 -34.49 26.64
N VAL A 253 11.88 -33.57 25.98
CA VAL A 253 11.28 -32.47 25.20
C VAL A 253 10.44 -33.03 24.04
N LEU A 254 10.87 -34.16 23.42
CA LEU A 254 10.14 -34.76 22.30
C LEU A 254 8.81 -35.40 22.74
N GLY A 255 8.77 -36.08 23.89
CA GLY A 255 7.54 -36.56 24.50
C GLY A 255 6.61 -35.42 24.92
N GLY A 256 7.17 -34.32 25.45
CA GLY A 256 6.44 -33.07 25.69
C GLY A 256 5.80 -32.49 24.41
N ILE A 257 6.55 -32.43 23.31
CA ILE A 257 6.03 -31.99 22.00
C ILE A 257 4.97 -32.96 21.48
N GLN A 258 5.18 -34.28 21.58
CA GLN A 258 4.22 -35.29 21.16
C GLN A 258 2.88 -35.13 21.90
N GLN A 259 2.90 -34.80 23.19
CA GLN A 259 1.69 -34.50 23.96
C GLN A 259 1.06 -33.16 23.55
N ALA A 260 1.85 -32.14 23.19
CA ALA A 260 1.34 -30.85 22.71
C ALA A 260 0.67 -30.96 21.33
N VAL A 261 1.18 -31.80 20.43
CA VAL A 261 0.55 -32.12 19.13
C VAL A 261 -0.83 -32.77 19.33
N ASN A 262 -0.95 -33.63 20.34
CA ASN A 262 -2.19 -34.37 20.65
C ASN A 262 -3.21 -33.58 21.50
N ALA A 263 -3.00 -32.27 21.75
CA ALA A 263 -3.92 -31.43 22.50
C ALA A 263 -5.16 -31.00 21.68
N SER A 264 -6.24 -30.60 22.35
CA SER A 264 -7.54 -30.29 21.70
C SER A 264 -7.59 -28.90 21.04
N TRP A 265 -6.71 -28.65 20.06
CA TRP A 265 -6.64 -27.40 19.28
C TRP A 265 -7.96 -27.12 18.53
N LYS A 266 -8.48 -25.89 18.63
CA LYS A 266 -9.80 -25.45 18.13
C LYS A 266 -9.71 -24.09 17.43
N ASN A 267 -9.00 -23.14 18.04
CA ASN A 267 -9.02 -21.74 17.61
C ASN A 267 -8.09 -21.48 16.42
N GLN A 268 -8.25 -20.30 15.78
CA GLN A 268 -7.52 -19.94 14.56
C GLN A 268 -6.07 -19.53 14.85
N THR A 269 -5.84 -18.80 15.94
CA THR A 269 -4.49 -18.52 16.44
C THR A 269 -4.08 -19.61 17.41
N ARG A 270 -2.97 -20.29 17.09
CA ARG A 270 -2.43 -21.41 17.86
C ARG A 270 -0.98 -21.11 18.17
N CYS A 271 -0.60 -21.16 19.44
CA CYS A 271 0.74 -20.78 19.90
C CYS A 271 1.24 -21.74 20.97
N ILE A 272 2.48 -22.21 20.83
CA ILE A 272 3.25 -22.89 21.87
C ILE A 272 4.28 -21.90 22.41
N ILE A 273 4.27 -21.70 23.72
CA ILE A 273 5.35 -21.05 24.47
C ILE A 273 6.15 -22.16 25.14
N HIS A 274 7.36 -22.42 24.64
CA HIS A 274 8.28 -23.41 25.19
C HIS A 274 9.25 -22.75 26.16
N ILE A 275 9.27 -23.19 27.41
CA ILE A 275 10.13 -22.67 28.48
C ILE A 275 11.06 -23.81 28.91
N ALA A 276 12.35 -23.69 28.61
CA ALA A 276 13.35 -24.73 28.82
C ALA A 276 14.75 -24.17 29.09
N ASP A 277 15.52 -24.87 29.91
CA ASP A 277 16.96 -24.65 30.09
C ASP A 277 17.82 -25.82 29.56
N ALA A 278 17.23 -26.99 29.30
CA ALA A 278 17.87 -28.15 28.68
C ALA A 278 17.25 -28.54 27.29
N PRO A 279 18.04 -29.17 26.38
CA PRO A 279 17.59 -29.67 25.08
C PRO A 279 17.06 -31.12 25.15
N PRO A 280 16.41 -31.64 24.09
CA PRO A 280 16.13 -33.07 23.95
C PRO A 280 17.40 -33.92 23.82
N HIS A 281 17.26 -35.20 24.20
CA HIS A 281 18.26 -36.23 23.93
C HIS A 281 18.60 -36.38 22.44
N GLY A 282 19.85 -36.69 22.16
CA GLY A 282 20.39 -36.93 20.83
C GLY A 282 21.40 -35.85 20.44
N ASN A 283 22.59 -36.31 20.03
CA ASN A 283 23.76 -35.51 19.67
C ASN A 283 23.57 -34.43 18.58
N ILE A 284 22.42 -34.40 17.91
CA ILE A 284 22.03 -33.34 16.97
C ILE A 284 21.55 -32.08 17.67
N PHE A 285 21.05 -32.14 18.91
CA PHE A 285 20.47 -31.00 19.63
C PHE A 285 21.41 -30.29 20.60
N HIS A 286 22.50 -30.93 21.01
CA HIS A 286 23.55 -30.37 21.87
C HIS A 286 24.95 -30.73 21.39
N SER A 287 25.98 -30.17 22.03
CA SER A 287 27.41 -30.43 21.73
C SER A 287 28.14 -31.11 22.90
N TRP A 288 27.40 -31.70 23.83
CA TRP A 288 27.93 -32.49 24.94
C TRP A 288 28.46 -33.86 24.49
N THR A 289 29.14 -34.56 25.41
CA THR A 289 29.69 -35.90 25.16
C THR A 289 28.66 -37.00 25.42
N GLU A 290 28.88 -38.19 24.88
CA GLU A 290 28.06 -39.41 25.11
C GLU A 290 27.91 -39.80 26.59
N LYS A 291 28.78 -39.32 27.49
CA LYS A 291 28.65 -39.53 28.95
C LYS A 291 27.69 -38.55 29.65
N SER A 292 27.11 -37.63 28.89
CA SER A 292 26.23 -36.58 29.38
C SER A 292 24.82 -36.71 28.82
N ASP A 293 24.57 -37.70 27.96
CA ASP A 293 23.27 -38.02 27.37
C ASP A 293 23.16 -39.55 27.29
N ASP A 294 22.35 -40.15 28.16
CA ASP A 294 22.12 -41.60 28.21
C ASP A 294 21.44 -42.13 26.92
N TYR A 295 20.89 -41.22 26.10
CA TYR A 295 20.25 -41.49 24.82
C TYR A 295 20.91 -40.72 23.65
N TYR A 296 22.25 -40.59 23.69
CA TYR A 296 23.11 -39.84 22.74
C TYR A 296 22.83 -40.03 21.25
N THR A 297 22.27 -41.17 20.83
CA THR A 297 21.87 -41.40 19.43
C THR A 297 20.41 -40.96 19.21
N PRO A 298 20.11 -40.09 18.24
CA PRO A 298 18.73 -39.64 17.99
C PRO A 298 17.75 -40.81 17.78
N GLY A 299 16.66 -40.83 18.56
CA GLY A 299 15.66 -41.91 18.56
C GLY A 299 16.04 -43.15 19.38
N SER A 300 17.14 -43.11 20.16
CA SER A 300 17.49 -44.17 21.11
C SER A 300 16.74 -44.10 22.45
N GLU A 301 16.07 -42.98 22.72
CA GLU A 301 15.22 -42.76 23.89
C GLU A 301 14.05 -43.78 23.98
N PRO A 302 13.44 -43.99 25.17
CA PRO A 302 12.41 -45.01 25.39
C PRO A 302 11.20 -44.92 24.46
N HIS A 303 10.77 -43.70 24.11
CA HIS A 303 9.66 -43.45 23.19
C HIS A 303 10.04 -43.56 21.70
N LYS A 304 11.34 -43.60 21.36
CA LYS A 304 11.90 -43.69 20.00
C LYS A 304 11.34 -42.62 19.06
N LEU A 305 11.13 -41.40 19.56
CA LEU A 305 10.60 -40.31 18.76
C LEU A 305 11.70 -39.73 17.87
N HIS A 306 11.25 -39.10 16.79
CA HIS A 306 12.08 -38.29 15.93
C HIS A 306 11.46 -36.90 15.83
N TYR A 307 12.28 -35.85 15.84
CA TYR A 307 11.77 -34.48 15.82
C TYR A 307 11.13 -34.10 14.48
N GLN A 308 11.61 -34.60 13.33
CA GLN A 308 11.08 -34.15 12.03
C GLN A 308 9.60 -34.50 11.83
N PRO A 309 9.11 -35.73 12.13
CA PRO A 309 7.67 -36.02 12.11
C PRO A 309 6.86 -35.12 13.05
N LEU A 310 7.34 -34.88 14.27
CA LEU A 310 6.67 -34.06 15.28
C LEU A 310 6.55 -32.59 14.83
N LEU A 311 7.66 -31.98 14.39
CA LEU A 311 7.64 -30.60 13.92
C LEU A 311 6.79 -30.45 12.64
N LYS A 312 6.78 -31.45 11.75
CA LYS A 312 5.88 -31.45 10.57
C LYS A 312 4.40 -31.55 10.96
N GLN A 313 4.05 -32.30 12.00
CA GLN A 313 2.69 -32.31 12.56
C GLN A 313 2.32 -30.94 13.15
N MET A 314 3.23 -30.30 13.89
CA MET A 314 3.01 -28.93 14.42
C MET A 314 2.82 -27.90 13.30
N ILE A 315 3.61 -27.98 12.23
CA ILE A 315 3.49 -27.13 11.04
C ILE A 315 2.14 -27.37 10.35
N GLY A 316 1.71 -28.63 10.16
CA GLY A 316 0.40 -28.97 9.60
C GLY A 316 -0.78 -28.49 10.47
N LEU A 317 -0.62 -28.49 11.79
CA LEU A 317 -1.57 -27.92 12.75
C LEU A 317 -1.53 -26.37 12.81
N ASN A 318 -0.68 -25.71 12.02
CA ASN A 318 -0.45 -24.27 12.00
C ASN A 318 -0.06 -23.68 13.39
N LEU A 319 0.78 -24.39 14.14
CA LEU A 319 1.25 -23.93 15.44
C LEU A 319 2.39 -22.91 15.28
N ASN A 320 2.25 -21.73 15.88
CA ASN A 320 3.36 -20.80 16.08
C ASN A 320 4.18 -21.23 17.29
N TYR A 321 5.50 -21.11 17.23
CA TYR A 321 6.41 -21.62 18.26
C TYR A 321 7.33 -20.51 18.78
N ALA A 322 7.27 -20.22 20.08
CA ALA A 322 8.19 -19.31 20.75
C ALA A 322 8.98 -20.07 21.82
N LEU A 323 10.30 -20.18 21.63
CA LEU A 323 11.24 -20.71 22.62
C LEU A 323 11.75 -19.59 23.51
N LEU A 324 11.41 -19.65 24.79
CA LEU A 324 11.92 -18.74 25.82
C LEU A 324 13.20 -19.34 26.42
N ARG A 325 14.34 -19.01 25.80
CA ARG A 325 15.68 -19.48 26.17
C ARG A 325 16.05 -19.01 27.57
N ILE A 326 16.40 -19.96 28.44
CA ILE A 326 16.98 -19.69 29.77
C ILE A 326 18.51 -19.80 29.75
N LEU A 327 19.03 -20.89 29.19
CA LEU A 327 20.47 -21.16 29.06
C LEU A 327 20.84 -21.43 27.60
N SER A 328 22.10 -21.19 27.24
CA SER A 328 22.65 -21.47 25.91
C SER A 328 22.76 -22.96 25.56
N ALA A 329 22.44 -23.86 26.50
CA ALA A 329 22.34 -25.29 26.24
C ALA A 329 21.31 -25.63 25.15
N THR A 330 20.26 -24.82 25.04
CA THR A 330 19.19 -24.97 24.04
C THR A 330 19.51 -24.34 22.67
N ASP A 331 20.65 -23.65 22.50
CA ASP A 331 20.97 -22.88 21.27
C ASP A 331 20.95 -23.74 19.99
N LYS A 332 21.46 -24.97 20.08
CA LYS A 332 21.52 -25.92 18.96
C LYS A 332 20.18 -26.62 18.72
N MET A 333 19.39 -26.88 19.77
CA MET A 333 17.98 -27.29 19.64
C MET A 333 17.17 -26.21 18.88
N ALA A 334 17.30 -24.94 19.28
CA ALA A 334 16.62 -23.81 18.65
C ALA A 334 16.94 -23.73 17.15
N TYR A 335 18.22 -23.89 16.79
CA TYR A 335 18.65 -23.92 15.39
C TYR A 335 18.08 -25.12 14.62
N VAL A 336 18.12 -26.34 15.16
CA VAL A 336 17.58 -27.53 14.48
C VAL A 336 16.07 -27.44 14.28
N PHE A 337 15.32 -26.95 15.27
CA PHE A 337 13.87 -26.78 15.13
C PHE A 337 13.53 -25.67 14.13
N LEU A 338 14.30 -24.57 14.12
CA LEU A 338 14.18 -23.51 13.14
C LEU A 338 14.33 -24.03 11.71
N GLN A 339 15.26 -24.98 11.45
CA GLN A 339 15.49 -25.49 10.10
C GLN A 339 14.24 -26.16 9.50
N GLU A 340 13.47 -26.93 10.28
CA GLU A 340 12.22 -27.54 9.81
C GLU A 340 11.12 -26.48 9.57
N TYR A 341 11.00 -25.46 10.43
CA TYR A 341 10.08 -24.34 10.24
C TYR A 341 10.45 -23.48 9.01
N ALA A 342 11.74 -23.18 8.82
CA ALA A 342 12.25 -22.44 7.67
C ALA A 342 12.03 -23.22 6.35
N ALA A 343 12.17 -24.55 6.37
CA ALA A 343 11.83 -25.40 5.23
C ALA A 343 10.33 -25.33 4.84
N ALA A 344 9.45 -25.08 5.81
CA ALA A 344 8.03 -24.79 5.58
C ALA A 344 7.74 -23.30 5.26
N SER A 345 8.76 -22.50 4.96
CA SER A 345 8.66 -21.05 4.69
C SER A 345 8.08 -20.23 5.85
N ALA A 346 8.23 -20.69 7.10
CA ALA A 346 7.92 -19.91 8.28
C ALA A 346 8.87 -18.71 8.44
N ASP A 347 8.41 -17.69 9.16
CA ASP A 347 9.22 -16.57 9.61
C ASP A 347 9.98 -16.99 10.88
N CYS A 348 11.31 -16.94 10.80
CA CYS A 348 12.21 -17.67 11.68
C CYS A 348 13.27 -16.74 12.30
N LYS A 349 13.25 -16.56 13.63
CA LYS A 349 14.11 -15.62 14.35
C LYS A 349 14.88 -16.31 15.48
N LEU A 350 16.22 -16.24 15.43
CA LEU A 350 17.08 -16.58 16.58
C LEU A 350 17.58 -15.31 17.28
N LEU A 351 18.00 -15.46 18.54
CA LEU A 351 18.75 -14.46 19.27
C LEU A 351 20.08 -14.19 18.56
N LYS A 352 20.49 -12.92 18.54
CA LYS A 352 21.81 -12.51 17.99
C LYS A 352 22.99 -13.11 18.78
N THR A 353 22.73 -13.59 20.00
CA THR A 353 23.68 -14.26 20.90
C THR A 353 23.74 -15.77 20.70
N ASN A 354 22.80 -16.38 19.98
CA ASN A 354 22.85 -17.79 19.61
C ASN A 354 23.99 -18.01 18.59
N PRO A 355 24.95 -18.93 18.83
CA PRO A 355 26.09 -19.20 17.94
C PRO A 355 25.69 -19.49 16.49
N HIS A 356 24.51 -20.08 16.25
CA HIS A 356 24.02 -20.47 14.94
C HIS A 356 23.22 -19.36 14.21
N TYR A 357 23.13 -18.15 14.77
CA TYR A 357 22.40 -17.03 14.17
C TYR A 357 22.88 -16.68 12.74
N ARG A 358 24.17 -16.80 12.45
CA ARG A 358 24.72 -16.53 11.11
C ARG A 358 24.38 -17.60 10.09
N GLU A 359 24.30 -18.85 10.52
CA GLU A 359 23.89 -20.00 9.72
C GLU A 359 22.39 -19.95 9.44
N ALA A 360 21.58 -19.62 10.45
CA ALA A 360 20.14 -19.42 10.32
C ALA A 360 19.78 -18.30 9.33
N LEU A 361 20.52 -17.18 9.36
CA LEU A 361 20.37 -16.11 8.36
C LEU A 361 20.58 -16.61 6.93
N LYS A 362 21.55 -17.52 6.69
CA LYS A 362 21.80 -18.12 5.37
C LYS A 362 20.70 -19.12 4.97
N ALA A 363 20.17 -19.89 5.92
CA ALA A 363 19.07 -20.82 5.69
C ALA A 363 17.78 -20.06 5.30
N ASN A 364 17.48 -18.95 5.98
CA ASN A 364 16.37 -18.06 5.63
C ASN A 364 16.59 -17.30 4.30
N SER A 365 17.83 -17.18 3.83
CA SER A 365 18.19 -16.54 2.55
C SER A 365 18.67 -17.57 1.51
N GLY A 366 17.85 -18.60 1.26
CA GLY A 366 18.08 -19.60 0.21
C GLY A 366 18.34 -18.99 -1.18
N PRO A 367 18.79 -19.78 -2.18
CA PRO A 367 19.56 -19.33 -3.36
C PRO A 367 18.79 -18.52 -4.43
N ARG A 368 17.97 -17.55 -4.04
CA ARG A 368 17.30 -16.51 -4.84
C ARG A 368 17.16 -15.19 -4.06
N SER A 369 18.23 -14.68 -3.45
CA SER A 369 18.27 -13.31 -2.91
C SER A 369 19.69 -12.76 -2.66
N SER A 370 20.50 -12.63 -3.71
CA SER A 370 21.40 -11.47 -3.87
C SER A 370 20.68 -10.52 -4.84
N VAL A 371 20.68 -9.19 -4.72
CA VAL A 371 21.60 -8.23 -4.06
C VAL A 371 20.81 -7.08 -3.41
N LEU A 372 21.16 -6.71 -2.17
CA LEU A 372 20.69 -5.55 -1.36
C LEU A 372 19.16 -5.33 -1.19
N GLY A 373 18.74 -5.04 0.04
CA GLY A 373 17.32 -4.96 0.41
C GLY A 373 16.97 -6.04 1.43
N SER A 374 17.23 -5.76 2.69
CA SER A 374 16.95 -6.66 3.81
C SER A 374 15.48 -7.10 3.85
N SER A 375 15.16 -8.32 3.43
CA SER A 375 13.82 -8.94 3.55
C SER A 375 13.46 -9.36 4.99
N LYS A 376 13.92 -8.59 5.98
CA LYS A 376 13.58 -8.68 7.40
C LYS A 376 12.34 -7.82 7.68
N GLY A 377 11.48 -8.31 8.57
CA GLY A 377 10.36 -7.49 9.07
C GLY A 377 9.19 -7.31 8.10
N THR A 378 8.89 -8.31 7.25
CA THR A 378 7.54 -8.44 6.70
C THR A 378 6.82 -9.57 7.42
N ALA A 379 5.76 -9.25 8.16
CA ALA A 379 4.81 -10.24 8.64
C ALA A 379 4.05 -10.86 7.45
N LYS A 380 4.70 -11.77 6.74
CA LYS A 380 4.04 -12.75 5.89
C LYS A 380 3.04 -13.51 6.77
N GLY A 381 1.87 -13.86 6.23
CA GLY A 381 0.89 -14.72 6.91
C GLY A 381 1.38 -16.16 7.19
N GLY A 382 2.66 -16.45 7.02
CA GLY A 382 3.25 -17.75 7.36
C GLY A 382 3.29 -18.01 8.87
N LEU A 383 3.79 -19.19 9.24
CA LEU A 383 4.03 -19.57 10.63
C LEU A 383 5.19 -18.78 11.24
N LEU A 384 5.27 -18.79 12.57
CA LEU A 384 6.35 -18.17 13.34
C LEU A 384 7.15 -19.24 14.09
N PHE A 385 8.48 -19.16 13.98
CA PHE A 385 9.41 -19.73 14.95
C PHE A 385 10.27 -18.58 15.51
N GLU A 386 10.21 -18.34 16.82
CA GLU A 386 11.06 -17.35 17.48
C GLU A 386 11.79 -17.88 18.72
N GLU A 387 13.05 -17.49 18.87
CA GLU A 387 13.83 -17.63 20.09
C GLU A 387 13.89 -16.25 20.78
N ALA A 388 13.49 -16.21 22.05
CA ALA A 388 13.56 -15.02 22.89
C ALA A 388 14.27 -15.36 24.21
N GLU A 389 15.02 -14.42 24.76
CA GLU A 389 15.75 -14.64 26.02
C GLU A 389 14.81 -14.38 27.20
N LEU A 390 14.65 -15.38 28.07
CA LEU A 390 13.82 -15.26 29.27
C LEU A 390 14.54 -14.39 30.30
N GLY A 391 14.27 -13.08 30.25
CA GLY A 391 14.88 -12.09 31.14
C GLY A 391 14.67 -12.38 32.63
N THR A 392 15.53 -11.82 33.48
CA THR A 392 15.61 -12.09 34.92
C THR A 392 14.45 -11.58 35.78
N THR A 393 13.34 -11.14 35.17
CA THR A 393 12.20 -10.54 35.88
C THR A 393 10.87 -11.17 35.46
N TYR A 394 9.94 -11.27 36.41
CA TYR A 394 8.59 -11.80 36.14
C TYR A 394 7.81 -10.97 35.10
N SER A 395 8.07 -9.66 35.02
CA SER A 395 7.56 -8.78 33.98
C SER A 395 8.04 -9.15 32.57
N ALA A 396 9.27 -9.66 32.41
CA ALA A 396 9.79 -10.08 31.12
C ALA A 396 9.02 -11.28 30.56
N LEU A 397 8.77 -12.31 31.38
CA LEU A 397 7.94 -13.46 30.98
C LEU A 397 6.54 -13.00 30.52
N ARG A 398 5.87 -12.17 31.32
CA ARG A 398 4.53 -11.65 31.00
C ARG A 398 4.50 -10.89 29.68
N HIS A 399 5.44 -9.97 29.48
CA HIS A 399 5.56 -9.19 28.24
C HIS A 399 5.84 -10.08 27.02
N LEU A 400 6.76 -11.04 27.14
CA LEU A 400 7.10 -11.96 26.05
C LEU A 400 5.89 -12.80 25.62
N VAL A 401 5.13 -13.38 26.55
CA VAL A 401 3.95 -14.20 26.20
C VAL A 401 2.87 -13.36 25.51
N VAL A 402 2.55 -12.17 26.03
CA VAL A 402 1.57 -11.26 25.39
C VAL A 402 2.04 -10.89 23.97
N LYS A 403 3.33 -10.57 23.80
CA LYS A 403 3.93 -10.27 22.49
C LYS A 403 3.87 -11.46 21.51
N SER A 404 4.23 -12.67 21.92
CA SER A 404 4.17 -13.85 21.05
C SER A 404 2.73 -14.19 20.63
N VAL A 405 1.76 -14.01 21.54
CA VAL A 405 0.33 -14.22 21.27
C VAL A 405 -0.23 -13.16 20.31
N THR A 406 0.02 -11.87 20.56
CA THR A 406 -0.40 -10.79 19.64
C THR A 406 0.26 -10.92 18.27
N SER A 407 1.54 -11.26 18.20
CA SER A 407 2.27 -11.53 16.94
C SER A 407 1.67 -12.71 16.16
N SER A 408 1.25 -13.76 16.87
CA SER A 408 0.55 -14.92 16.27
C SER A 408 -0.83 -14.52 15.74
N ALA A 409 -1.59 -13.71 16.49
CA ALA A 409 -2.88 -13.19 16.05
C ALA A 409 -2.79 -12.28 14.82
N SER A 410 -1.77 -11.41 14.75
CA SER A 410 -1.47 -10.59 13.57
C SER A 410 -1.23 -11.44 12.31
N ARG A 411 -0.49 -12.54 12.41
CA ARG A 411 -0.24 -13.46 11.27
C ARG A 411 -1.52 -14.18 10.82
N THR A 412 -2.34 -14.61 11.77
CA THR A 412 -3.68 -15.16 11.47
C THR A 412 -4.57 -14.13 10.76
N ALA A 413 -4.62 -12.88 11.24
CA ALA A 413 -5.37 -11.80 10.61
C ALA A 413 -4.94 -11.54 9.16
N VAL A 414 -3.61 -11.53 8.89
CA VAL A 414 -3.09 -11.43 7.52
C VAL A 414 -3.62 -12.57 6.64
N ARG A 415 -3.53 -13.84 7.07
CA ARG A 415 -4.09 -15.00 6.32
C ARG A 415 -5.59 -14.86 6.04
N MET A 416 -6.36 -14.38 7.01
CA MET A 416 -7.81 -14.16 6.86
C MET A 416 -8.12 -13.03 5.86
N SER A 417 -7.28 -12.00 5.79
CA SER A 417 -7.44 -10.91 4.81
C SER A 417 -7.09 -11.35 3.38
N GLU A 418 -6.00 -12.12 3.22
CA GLU A 418 -5.57 -12.61 1.91
C GLU A 418 -6.55 -13.64 1.33
N SER A 419 -7.06 -14.56 2.15
CA SER A 419 -8.05 -15.55 1.72
C SER A 419 -9.39 -14.92 1.31
N SER A 420 -9.85 -13.89 2.02
CA SER A 420 -11.06 -13.13 1.67
C SER A 420 -10.97 -12.54 0.25
N SER A 421 -9.80 -12.02 -0.15
CA SER A 421 -9.55 -11.46 -1.49
C SER A 421 -9.64 -12.47 -2.65
N ARG A 422 -9.57 -13.78 -2.37
CA ARG A 422 -9.53 -14.86 -3.38
C ARG A 422 -10.90 -15.44 -3.74
N THR A 423 -11.96 -15.14 -2.97
CA THR A 423 -13.27 -15.82 -3.07
C THR A 423 -14.22 -15.30 -4.16
N GLY A 424 -13.72 -14.48 -5.10
CA GLY A 424 -14.53 -13.85 -6.17
C GLY A 424 -15.16 -14.81 -7.19
N GLU A 425 -14.73 -16.07 -7.26
CA GLU A 425 -15.24 -17.07 -8.22
C GLU A 425 -15.54 -18.43 -7.56
N LYS A 426 -16.74 -18.61 -7.00
CA LYS A 426 -17.50 -19.87 -7.06
C LYS A 426 -18.97 -19.68 -6.65
N GLY A 427 -19.84 -20.50 -7.23
CA GLY A 427 -21.29 -20.31 -7.20
C GLY A 427 -21.97 -20.62 -5.85
N THR A 428 -23.19 -20.11 -5.71
CA THR A 428 -24.06 -20.25 -4.53
C THR A 428 -24.29 -21.71 -4.09
N LYS A 429 -23.91 -22.01 -2.84
CA LYS A 429 -24.69 -22.89 -1.96
C LYS A 429 -24.79 -22.26 -0.57
N THR A 430 -26.00 -22.31 0.01
CA THR A 430 -26.32 -21.83 1.36
C THR A 430 -25.60 -22.68 2.41
N ALA A 431 -24.84 -22.04 3.31
CA ALA A 431 -24.26 -22.68 4.48
C ALA A 431 -25.10 -22.41 5.73
N GLN A 432 -25.67 -23.46 6.32
CA GLN A 432 -25.92 -23.46 7.77
C GLN A 432 -24.58 -23.68 8.47
N MET A 433 -24.31 -22.93 9.54
CA MET A 433 -23.09 -23.08 10.32
C MET A 433 -23.12 -24.38 11.14
N SER A 434 -22.37 -25.39 10.71
CA SER A 434 -21.92 -26.49 11.58
C SER A 434 -20.47 -26.22 12.01
N HIS A 435 -20.29 -26.11 13.32
CA HIS A 435 -19.08 -25.60 13.96
C HIS A 435 -18.07 -26.72 14.22
N LEU A 436 -17.29 -27.16 13.20
CA LEU A 436 -16.03 -27.92 13.38
C LEU A 436 -15.19 -28.14 12.10
N ASP A 437 -15.78 -28.13 10.89
CA ASP A 437 -15.09 -28.55 9.65
C ASP A 437 -14.47 -27.39 8.83
N ALA A 438 -13.62 -26.57 9.47
CA ALA A 438 -12.96 -25.44 8.81
C ALA A 438 -11.45 -25.33 9.13
N ILE A 439 -10.72 -26.40 8.81
CA ILE A 439 -9.45 -26.47 8.03
C ILE A 439 -9.13 -27.97 7.95
N GLY A 440 -9.87 -28.65 7.08
CA GLY A 440 -9.36 -29.83 6.39
C GLY A 440 -9.19 -29.40 4.93
N GLU A 441 -7.97 -29.42 4.42
CA GLU A 441 -7.81 -29.36 2.97
C GLU A 441 -8.39 -30.66 2.42
N ALA A 442 -9.47 -30.56 1.65
CA ALA A 442 -10.00 -31.72 0.95
C ALA A 442 -8.95 -32.16 -0.07
N GLU A 443 -8.47 -33.39 0.09
CA GLU A 443 -7.74 -34.12 -0.96
C GLU A 443 -8.71 -34.40 -2.12
N ASP A 444 -8.89 -33.40 -3.00
CA ASP A 444 -9.55 -33.53 -4.30
C ASP A 444 -8.57 -33.04 -5.39
N ASP A 445 -8.49 -33.80 -6.47
CA ASP A 445 -7.34 -33.84 -7.39
C ASP A 445 -7.02 -32.55 -8.20
N GLU A 446 -5.74 -32.49 -8.61
CA GLU A 446 -5.20 -31.77 -9.77
C GLU A 446 -5.69 -30.33 -10.05
N PHE A 447 -5.16 -29.32 -9.33
CA PHE A 447 -4.71 -28.07 -9.98
C PHE A 447 -3.69 -27.29 -9.13
N ASN A 448 -2.51 -27.87 -8.93
CA ASN A 448 -1.40 -27.23 -8.20
C ASN A 448 -0.66 -26.18 -9.05
N GLU A 449 -1.36 -25.12 -9.47
CA GLU A 449 -0.71 -23.88 -9.89
C GLU A 449 -0.09 -23.18 -8.67
N LYS A 450 1.07 -23.70 -8.24
CA LYS A 450 2.02 -22.94 -7.42
C LYS A 450 2.19 -21.57 -8.07
N GLN A 451 2.11 -20.50 -7.27
CA GLN A 451 2.42 -19.15 -7.73
C GLN A 451 3.78 -19.18 -8.44
N SER A 452 3.78 -19.05 -9.77
CA SER A 452 5.01 -18.91 -10.54
C SER A 452 5.58 -17.53 -10.23
N GLU A 453 6.44 -17.47 -9.21
CA GLU A 453 7.20 -16.27 -8.90
C GLU A 453 7.89 -15.78 -10.17
N ALA A 454 7.72 -14.50 -10.48
CA ALA A 454 8.36 -13.92 -11.65
C ALA A 454 9.88 -14.03 -11.49
N ILE A 455 10.58 -14.38 -12.57
CA ILE A 455 12.04 -14.29 -12.62
C ILE A 455 12.37 -12.80 -12.47
N LEU A 456 13.10 -12.46 -11.41
CA LEU A 456 13.55 -11.10 -11.15
C LEU A 456 14.87 -10.81 -11.87
N GLU A 457 15.03 -9.57 -12.29
CA GLU A 457 16.26 -9.05 -12.86
C GLU A 457 17.22 -8.57 -11.77
N ASP A 458 18.42 -9.18 -11.72
CA ASP A 458 19.55 -8.78 -10.88
C ASP A 458 20.67 -8.20 -11.78
N VAL A 459 20.48 -6.94 -12.23
CA VAL A 459 21.49 -6.18 -12.98
C VAL A 459 21.65 -4.77 -12.42
N GLU A 460 22.84 -4.20 -12.59
CA GLU A 460 23.14 -2.82 -12.25
C GLU A 460 22.20 -1.84 -13.00
N LYS A 461 21.63 -0.89 -12.27
CA LYS A 461 20.57 0.01 -12.78
C LYS A 461 21.16 1.17 -13.58
N LYS A 462 21.12 1.09 -14.91
CA LYS A 462 21.72 2.07 -15.83
C LYS A 462 20.79 3.24 -16.16
N TRP A 463 20.36 3.99 -15.14
CA TRP A 463 19.36 5.06 -15.29
C TRP A 463 19.66 6.11 -16.38
N SER A 464 20.93 6.44 -16.63
CA SER A 464 21.32 7.45 -17.63
C SER A 464 21.30 6.94 -19.08
N ASP A 465 21.28 5.62 -19.28
CA ASP A 465 21.29 5.01 -20.61
C ASP A 465 19.84 4.84 -21.12
N LYS A 466 19.47 5.61 -22.14
CA LYS A 466 18.14 5.52 -22.76
C LYS A 466 17.92 4.20 -23.50
N SER A 467 18.97 3.52 -23.95
CA SER A 467 18.88 2.21 -24.63
C SER A 467 18.64 1.05 -23.68
N TRP A 468 18.82 1.26 -22.36
CA TRP A 468 18.55 0.28 -21.31
C TRP A 468 17.05 0.07 -21.03
N PHE A 469 16.14 0.85 -21.63
CA PHE A 469 14.69 0.67 -21.48
C PHE A 469 14.10 0.14 -22.79
N GLU A 470 13.87 -1.18 -22.90
CA GLU A 470 13.46 -1.81 -24.17
C GLU A 470 12.01 -1.52 -24.54
N ASP A 471 11.11 -1.50 -23.55
CA ASP A 471 9.67 -1.38 -23.80
C ASP A 471 9.25 0.09 -23.77
N LYS A 472 8.57 0.54 -24.84
CA LYS A 472 7.97 1.88 -24.91
C LYS A 472 6.45 1.80 -24.86
N LEU A 473 5.86 2.45 -23.86
CA LEU A 473 4.43 2.51 -23.61
C LEU A 473 3.91 3.94 -23.87
N VAL A 474 2.91 4.06 -24.74
CA VAL A 474 2.12 5.28 -24.91
C VAL A 474 0.86 5.14 -24.07
N VAL A 475 0.77 5.92 -23.00
CA VAL A 475 -0.22 5.70 -21.93
C VAL A 475 -1.02 6.94 -21.61
N GLU A 476 -2.23 6.71 -21.10
CA GLU A 476 -3.13 7.75 -20.61
C GLU A 476 -3.77 7.34 -19.29
N GLY A 477 -4.21 8.31 -18.50
CA GLY A 477 -4.88 8.02 -17.24
C GLY A 477 -4.96 9.25 -16.36
N PHE A 478 -4.66 9.08 -15.08
CA PHE A 478 -4.89 10.10 -14.05
C PHE A 478 -3.73 10.19 -13.05
N SER A 479 -3.57 11.39 -12.49
CA SER A 479 -2.61 11.72 -11.43
C SER A 479 -3.27 12.69 -10.45
N PRO A 480 -2.96 12.66 -9.14
CA PRO A 480 -3.63 13.52 -8.17
C PRO A 480 -3.10 14.95 -8.24
N ASP A 481 -3.99 15.94 -8.05
CA ASP A 481 -3.64 17.36 -8.03
C ASP A 481 -3.18 17.82 -6.64
N THR A 482 -2.01 17.35 -6.21
CA THR A 482 -1.43 17.57 -4.85
C THR A 482 -0.80 18.95 -4.63
N VAL A 483 -0.92 19.89 -5.57
CA VAL A 483 0.02 21.03 -5.70
C VAL A 483 -0.19 22.20 -4.72
N VAL A 484 -1.31 22.27 -3.97
CA VAL A 484 -1.52 23.35 -2.97
C VAL A 484 -2.20 22.86 -1.69
N HIS A 485 -1.45 22.81 -0.58
CA HIS A 485 -2.03 22.72 0.75
C HIS A 485 -2.44 24.12 1.22
N ARG A 486 -3.75 24.37 1.31
CA ARG A 486 -4.34 25.52 2.02
C ARG A 486 -4.86 25.02 3.36
N SER A 487 -5.19 25.93 4.28
CA SER A 487 -5.65 25.64 5.66
C SER A 487 -7.00 24.89 5.78
N GLY A 488 -7.46 24.22 4.73
CA GLY A 488 -8.61 23.31 4.72
C GLY A 488 -8.47 22.11 3.79
N THR A 489 -7.35 21.94 3.07
CA THR A 489 -7.20 20.89 2.03
C THR A 489 -7.42 19.49 2.60
N LEU A 490 -6.82 19.17 3.77
CA LEU A 490 -7.04 17.88 4.42
C LEU A 490 -8.50 17.67 4.85
N ASN A 491 -9.17 18.70 5.40
CA ASN A 491 -10.58 18.61 5.80
C ASN A 491 -11.49 18.37 4.59
N ASP A 492 -11.27 19.07 3.48
CA ASP A 492 -11.99 18.85 2.21
C ASP A 492 -11.83 17.39 1.75
N MET A 493 -10.60 16.86 1.73
CA MET A 493 -10.30 15.48 1.31
C MET A 493 -10.86 14.42 2.28
N MET A 494 -10.90 14.72 3.58
CA MET A 494 -11.56 13.89 4.59
C MET A 494 -13.08 13.92 4.48
N ALA A 495 -13.69 14.95 3.89
CA ALA A 495 -15.15 15.02 3.72
C ALA A 495 -15.67 14.09 2.60
N HIS A 496 -14.97 13.95 1.47
CA HIS A 496 -15.41 13.10 0.34
C HIS A 496 -14.30 12.80 -0.68
N ASP A 497 -14.30 11.60 -1.28
CA ASP A 497 -13.24 11.18 -2.24
C ASP A 497 -13.21 12.01 -3.55
N ASP A 498 -14.33 12.63 -3.94
CA ASP A 498 -14.34 13.58 -5.08
C ASP A 498 -13.58 14.89 -4.81
N ASN A 499 -13.31 15.21 -3.55
CA ASN A 499 -12.48 16.37 -3.19
C ASN A 499 -10.98 16.07 -3.39
N ILE A 500 -10.61 14.78 -3.52
CA ILE A 500 -9.29 14.34 -3.98
C ILE A 500 -9.25 14.50 -5.50
N LYS A 501 -8.84 15.69 -5.94
CA LYS A 501 -8.87 16.14 -7.34
C LYS A 501 -7.88 15.36 -8.20
N LEU A 502 -8.31 15.00 -9.40
CA LEU A 502 -7.54 14.26 -10.39
C LEU A 502 -7.36 15.09 -11.66
N SER A 503 -6.13 15.10 -12.18
CA SER A 503 -5.84 15.56 -13.54
C SER A 503 -5.68 14.38 -14.48
N VAL A 504 -6.26 14.50 -15.67
CA VAL A 504 -6.00 13.57 -16.78
C VAL A 504 -4.59 13.82 -17.30
N MET A 505 -3.86 12.74 -17.58
CA MET A 505 -2.52 12.78 -18.13
C MET A 505 -2.31 11.85 -19.32
N GLU A 506 -1.37 12.23 -20.17
CA GLU A 506 -0.84 11.43 -21.28
C GLU A 506 0.68 11.43 -21.20
N LEU A 507 1.31 10.26 -21.28
CA LEU A 507 2.76 10.09 -21.10
C LEU A 507 3.32 9.08 -22.09
N ASN A 508 4.61 9.24 -22.39
CA ASN A 508 5.43 8.23 -23.04
C ASN A 508 6.39 7.68 -21.98
N VAL A 509 6.17 6.43 -21.57
CA VAL A 509 6.95 5.74 -20.52
C VAL A 509 7.83 4.69 -21.19
N HIS A 510 9.12 4.70 -20.87
CA HIS A 510 10.08 3.68 -21.28
C HIS A 510 10.38 2.82 -20.06
N LYS A 511 10.25 1.50 -20.14
CA LYS A 511 10.45 0.58 -19.01
C LYS A 511 11.35 -0.60 -19.36
N ARG A 512 11.91 -1.24 -18.33
CA ARG A 512 12.53 -2.57 -18.44
C ARG A 512 11.49 -3.62 -18.82
N ARG A 513 11.91 -4.60 -19.62
CA ARG A 513 11.10 -5.79 -19.92
C ARG A 513 10.90 -6.71 -18.71
N MET A 514 11.94 -6.88 -17.89
CA MET A 514 11.94 -7.74 -16.71
C MET A 514 11.65 -6.95 -15.43
N PRO A 515 10.93 -7.52 -14.43
CA PRO A 515 10.73 -6.88 -13.14
C PRO A 515 11.98 -7.02 -12.27
N PHE A 516 12.31 -6.00 -11.49
CA PHE A 516 13.40 -6.06 -10.50
C PHE A 516 12.90 -6.47 -9.11
N ALA A 517 11.60 -6.33 -8.84
CA ALA A 517 10.99 -6.71 -7.57
C ALA A 517 9.54 -7.20 -7.77
N GLN A 518 9.03 -7.94 -6.78
CA GLN A 518 7.64 -8.41 -6.75
C GLN A 518 7.07 -8.38 -5.33
N GLY A 519 5.81 -7.95 -5.20
CA GLY A 519 5.02 -8.11 -3.99
C GLY A 519 4.02 -9.26 -4.10
N ALA A 520 3.08 -9.36 -3.15
CA ALA A 520 2.02 -10.38 -3.19
C ALA A 520 1.16 -10.31 -4.46
N LEU A 521 0.76 -9.08 -4.87
CA LEU A 521 -0.18 -8.84 -5.96
C LEU A 521 0.42 -8.17 -7.21
N ARG A 522 1.60 -7.53 -7.11
CA ARG A 522 2.19 -6.70 -8.17
C ARG A 522 3.63 -7.06 -8.50
N LEU A 523 4.04 -6.76 -9.73
CA LEU A 523 5.42 -6.77 -10.23
C LEU A 523 5.89 -5.31 -10.39
N ALA A 524 7.18 -5.05 -10.19
CA ALA A 524 7.79 -3.71 -10.28
C ALA A 524 8.94 -3.69 -11.30
N TYR A 525 8.91 -2.70 -12.19
CA TYR A 525 9.83 -2.54 -13.32
C TYR A 525 10.49 -1.16 -13.26
N CYS A 526 11.80 -1.06 -13.49
CA CYS A 526 12.48 0.24 -13.62
C CYS A 526 11.96 0.97 -14.87
N ALA A 527 11.70 2.27 -14.76
CA ALA A 527 11.13 3.08 -15.83
C ALA A 527 11.62 4.53 -15.84
N LYS A 528 11.44 5.20 -16.98
CA LYS A 528 11.64 6.63 -17.20
C LYS A 528 10.58 7.22 -18.12
N THR A 529 10.28 8.51 -17.94
CA THR A 529 9.52 9.28 -18.95
C THR A 529 10.47 9.81 -20.04
N THR A 530 10.01 10.66 -20.96
CA THR A 530 10.80 11.05 -22.15
C THR A 530 11.78 12.18 -21.86
N TYR A 531 11.39 13.14 -21.00
CA TYR A 531 12.12 14.37 -20.72
C TYR A 531 12.65 14.45 -19.28
N SER A 532 12.00 13.81 -18.32
CA SER A 532 12.51 13.72 -16.94
C SER A 532 13.76 12.84 -16.85
N THR A 533 14.77 13.30 -16.10
CA THR A 533 15.92 12.49 -15.71
C THR A 533 15.64 11.62 -14.48
N ASN A 534 14.57 11.89 -13.73
CA ASN A 534 14.19 11.16 -12.52
C ASN A 534 13.99 9.65 -12.82
N PRO A 535 14.37 8.77 -11.89
CA PRO A 535 14.05 7.35 -11.96
C PRO A 535 12.60 7.11 -11.47
N TYR A 536 11.87 6.23 -12.17
CA TYR A 536 10.51 5.83 -11.83
C TYR A 536 10.38 4.31 -11.76
N VAL A 537 9.28 3.85 -11.17
CA VAL A 537 8.85 2.45 -11.14
C VAL A 537 7.49 2.36 -11.82
N VAL A 538 7.38 1.41 -12.76
CA VAL A 538 6.08 0.93 -13.26
C VAL A 538 5.69 -0.30 -12.43
N LYS A 539 4.47 -0.32 -11.88
CA LYS A 539 3.90 -1.54 -11.30
C LYS A 539 2.72 -2.05 -12.12
N SER A 540 2.63 -3.37 -12.29
CA SER A 540 1.49 -4.08 -12.88
C SER A 540 1.01 -5.20 -11.96
N PHE A 541 -0.24 -5.64 -12.10
CA PHE A 541 -0.76 -6.77 -11.33
C PHE A 541 -0.27 -8.10 -11.90
N LYS A 542 -0.02 -9.07 -11.00
CA LYS A 542 0.37 -10.46 -11.35
C LYS A 542 -0.74 -11.26 -12.03
N ARG A 543 -2.00 -10.83 -11.88
CA ARG A 543 -3.21 -11.45 -12.44
C ARG A 543 -4.16 -10.36 -12.93
N GLY A 544 -5.06 -10.72 -13.85
CA GLY A 544 -6.13 -9.83 -14.31
C GLY A 544 -7.19 -9.55 -13.22
N GLY A 545 -8.18 -8.73 -13.56
CA GLY A 545 -9.35 -8.43 -12.72
C GLY A 545 -9.40 -6.99 -12.21
N LYS A 546 -8.27 -6.45 -11.71
CA LYS A 546 -8.21 -5.03 -11.30
C LYS A 546 -8.11 -4.11 -12.52
N ARG A 547 -9.05 -3.15 -12.59
CA ARG A 547 -9.21 -2.14 -13.65
C ARG A 547 -8.65 -0.78 -13.23
N LEU A 548 -8.60 0.18 -14.16
CA LEU A 548 -8.15 1.56 -13.90
C LEU A 548 -8.83 2.20 -12.68
N ALA A 549 -10.13 1.96 -12.47
CA ALA A 549 -10.85 2.43 -11.28
C ALA A 549 -10.24 1.99 -9.93
N HIS A 550 -9.65 0.79 -9.84
CA HIS A 550 -9.01 0.30 -8.61
C HIS A 550 -7.70 1.06 -8.35
N LEU A 551 -6.84 1.15 -9.38
CA LEU A 551 -5.60 1.94 -9.31
C LEU A 551 -5.86 3.42 -9.02
N ALA A 552 -6.95 3.96 -9.54
CA ALA A 552 -7.34 5.34 -9.28
C ALA A 552 -7.85 5.55 -7.85
N GLU A 553 -8.33 4.51 -7.18
CA GLU A 553 -8.69 4.56 -5.76
C GLU A 553 -7.45 4.38 -4.87
N ASP A 554 -6.56 3.43 -5.18
CA ASP A 554 -5.25 3.29 -4.52
C ASP A 554 -4.47 4.63 -4.57
N MET A 555 -4.45 5.28 -5.74
CA MET A 555 -3.90 6.62 -5.95
C MET A 555 -4.55 7.70 -5.08
N ARG A 556 -5.87 7.66 -4.87
CA ARG A 556 -6.57 8.60 -3.97
C ARG A 556 -6.24 8.34 -2.50
N CYS A 557 -6.15 7.06 -2.09
CA CYS A 557 -5.72 6.69 -0.74
C CYS A 557 -4.35 7.32 -0.45
N GLN A 558 -3.37 7.08 -1.32
CA GLN A 558 -2.01 7.59 -1.18
C GLN A 558 -1.94 9.13 -1.19
N ALA A 559 -2.78 9.80 -1.99
CA ALA A 559 -2.91 11.26 -1.96
C ALA A 559 -3.49 11.79 -0.63
N LEU A 560 -4.47 11.11 -0.02
CA LEU A 560 -4.98 11.46 1.31
C LEU A 560 -3.93 11.22 2.41
N CYS A 561 -3.19 10.12 2.36
CA CYS A 561 -2.06 9.87 3.27
C CYS A 561 -1.01 10.98 3.19
N LYS A 562 -0.71 11.46 1.97
CA LYS A 562 0.19 12.60 1.75
C LYS A 562 -0.36 13.92 2.33
N ALA A 563 -1.68 14.14 2.28
CA ALA A 563 -2.31 15.30 2.92
C ALA A 563 -2.21 15.24 4.46
N PHE A 564 -2.37 14.06 5.07
CA PHE A 564 -2.06 13.87 6.50
C PHE A 564 -0.57 14.13 6.80
N ALA A 565 0.34 13.64 5.94
CA ALA A 565 1.79 13.82 6.12
C ALA A 565 2.23 15.29 6.07
N LEU A 566 1.62 16.11 5.19
CA LEU A 566 1.84 17.56 5.15
C LEU A 566 1.53 18.22 6.52
N GLU A 567 0.38 17.92 7.12
CA GLU A 567 0.03 18.49 8.43
C GLU A 567 0.85 17.89 9.58
N PHE A 568 1.15 16.59 9.54
CA PHE A 568 2.02 15.92 10.53
C PHE A 568 3.44 16.52 10.53
N ASN A 569 4.07 16.66 9.36
CA ASN A 569 5.42 17.22 9.23
C ASN A 569 5.49 18.65 9.74
N ALA A 570 4.43 19.44 9.52
CA ALA A 570 4.34 20.79 10.06
C ALA A 570 4.31 20.77 11.61
N LEU A 571 3.62 19.79 12.22
CA LEU A 571 3.55 19.62 13.68
C LEU A 571 4.84 19.05 14.31
N THR A 572 5.57 18.18 13.61
CA THR A 572 6.74 17.46 14.15
C THR A 572 8.10 18.05 13.76
N GLY A 573 8.14 18.86 12.69
CA GLY A 573 9.37 19.35 12.07
C GLY A 573 10.16 18.27 11.32
N ASP A 574 11.26 18.70 10.68
CA ASP A 574 12.01 17.89 9.71
C ASP A 574 12.55 16.57 10.28
N LYS A 575 12.94 16.53 11.57
CA LYS A 575 13.53 15.35 12.25
C LYS A 575 12.65 14.09 12.15
N HIS A 576 11.34 14.27 12.22
CA HIS A 576 10.36 13.18 12.22
C HIS A 576 9.45 13.23 10.99
N SER A 577 9.87 13.96 9.96
CA SER A 577 9.08 14.12 8.73
C SER A 577 8.88 12.77 8.02
N ILE A 578 7.72 12.65 7.36
CA ILE A 578 7.30 11.52 6.53
C ILE A 578 6.82 12.08 5.20
N ASP A 579 7.14 11.43 4.09
CA ASP A 579 6.57 11.74 2.79
C ASP A 579 6.01 10.49 2.12
N PHE A 580 4.85 10.60 1.48
CA PHE A 580 4.31 9.57 0.59
C PHE A 580 4.59 9.95 -0.86
N ILE A 581 5.21 9.06 -1.62
CA ILE A 581 5.43 9.31 -3.05
C ILE A 581 4.10 9.47 -3.79
N VAL A 582 4.11 10.18 -4.93
CA VAL A 582 2.90 10.30 -5.75
C VAL A 582 2.82 9.17 -6.76
N THR A 583 1.68 8.49 -6.77
CA THR A 583 1.34 7.44 -7.73
C THR A 583 0.41 8.01 -8.80
N SER A 584 0.60 7.61 -10.06
CA SER A 584 -0.31 7.92 -11.18
C SER A 584 -0.84 6.62 -11.79
N CYS A 585 -2.14 6.53 -12.05
CA CYS A 585 -2.78 5.34 -12.62
C CYS A 585 -2.97 5.50 -14.14
N LEU A 586 -2.56 4.51 -14.92
CA LEU A 586 -2.39 4.61 -16.37
C LEU A 586 -2.88 3.35 -17.10
N LYS A 587 -3.32 3.51 -18.35
CA LYS A 587 -3.67 2.46 -19.31
C LYS A 587 -3.00 2.71 -20.66
N GLY A 588 -2.81 1.66 -21.46
CA GLY A 588 -2.32 1.79 -22.84
C GLY A 588 -3.32 2.52 -23.75
N LYS A 589 -2.84 3.32 -24.71
CA LYS A 589 -3.67 4.02 -25.69
C LYS A 589 -4.17 3.17 -26.88
N SER A 590 -3.60 1.99 -27.08
CA SER A 590 -3.89 1.09 -28.22
C SER A 590 -4.00 -0.35 -27.73
N GLY A 591 -4.82 -1.16 -28.39
CA GLY A 591 -5.07 -2.57 -28.06
C GLY A 591 -3.93 -3.51 -28.44
N ASP A 592 -2.71 -3.22 -27.97
CA ASP A 592 -1.55 -4.10 -28.08
C ASP A 592 -1.48 -5.00 -26.84
N SER A 593 -1.46 -6.31 -27.06
CA SER A 593 -1.78 -7.30 -26.03
C SER A 593 -0.68 -7.45 -24.97
N GLY A 594 -0.95 -7.09 -23.71
CA GLY A 594 -0.10 -7.56 -22.60
C GLY A 594 -0.25 -6.89 -21.23
N THR A 595 -0.57 -5.60 -21.12
CA THR A 595 -0.69 -4.90 -19.82
C THR A 595 -1.67 -3.73 -19.87
N ASP A 596 -2.95 -4.02 -19.60
CA ASP A 596 -4.04 -3.02 -19.75
C ASP A 596 -3.95 -1.85 -18.76
N TYR A 597 -3.47 -2.10 -17.54
CA TYR A 597 -3.44 -1.13 -16.44
C TYR A 597 -2.14 -1.20 -15.63
N ILE A 598 -1.52 -0.04 -15.40
CA ILE A 598 -0.28 0.10 -14.63
C ILE A 598 -0.36 1.30 -13.67
N SER A 599 0.44 1.28 -12.60
CA SER A 599 0.78 2.49 -11.85
C SER A 599 2.20 2.94 -12.14
N LEU A 600 2.43 4.26 -12.15
CA LEU A 600 3.73 4.90 -12.28
C LEU A 600 3.99 5.74 -11.03
N GLU A 601 5.16 5.56 -10.41
CA GLU A 601 5.55 6.23 -9.16
C GLU A 601 7.07 6.50 -9.14
N PRO A 602 7.59 7.44 -8.34
CA PRO A 602 9.03 7.61 -8.11
C PRO A 602 9.74 6.32 -7.69
N PHE A 603 10.96 6.10 -8.19
CA PHE A 603 11.85 5.11 -7.60
C PHE A 603 12.41 5.64 -6.27
N ILE A 604 12.35 4.82 -5.22
CA ILE A 604 12.95 5.09 -3.92
C ILE A 604 14.18 4.20 -3.78
N GLU A 605 15.34 4.79 -3.50
CA GLU A 605 16.61 4.08 -3.36
C GLU A 605 16.93 3.80 -1.88
N GLY A 606 17.25 2.54 -1.55
CA GLY A 606 17.72 2.10 -0.23
C GLY A 606 17.03 0.81 0.25
N ASP A 607 17.27 0.45 1.50
CA ASP A 607 16.67 -0.73 2.13
C ASP A 607 15.18 -0.51 2.41
N TYR A 608 14.32 -1.35 1.83
CA TYR A 608 12.88 -1.29 2.00
C TYR A 608 12.45 -1.89 3.35
N VAL A 609 11.72 -1.12 4.15
CA VAL A 609 11.23 -1.49 5.48
C VAL A 609 9.72 -1.37 5.52
N LYS A 610 9.04 -2.35 6.13
CA LYS A 610 7.65 -2.24 6.58
C LYS A 610 7.66 -1.90 8.07
N TYR A 611 7.07 -0.76 8.44
CA TYR A 611 7.01 -0.24 9.80
C TYR A 611 5.77 -0.73 10.55
N ASN A 612 4.62 -0.83 9.87
CA ASN A 612 3.44 -1.54 10.36
C ASN A 612 2.67 -2.15 9.17
N ASN A 613 1.70 -3.03 9.44
CA ASN A 613 0.77 -3.51 8.41
C ASN A 613 -0.66 -3.00 8.66
N ASN A 614 -1.64 -3.52 7.90
CA ASN A 614 -3.07 -3.25 8.12
C ASN A 614 -3.75 -4.21 9.14
N CYS A 615 -3.01 -5.18 9.70
CA CYS A 615 -3.44 -6.29 10.56
C CYS A 615 -2.45 -6.49 11.74
N SER A 616 -2.37 -5.50 12.64
CA SER A 616 -1.67 -5.52 13.95
C SER A 616 -0.15 -5.83 14.01
N TYR A 617 0.56 -5.93 12.87
CA TYR A 617 2.03 -5.98 12.87
C TYR A 617 2.64 -4.60 13.12
N VAL A 618 3.63 -4.56 14.00
CA VAL A 618 4.53 -3.43 14.25
C VAL A 618 5.96 -3.93 14.07
N ASN A 619 6.83 -3.12 13.46
CA ASN A 619 8.25 -3.46 13.35
C ASN A 619 8.95 -3.18 14.69
N GLU A 620 9.63 -4.19 15.23
CA GLU A 620 10.34 -4.12 16.50
C GLU A 620 11.82 -4.53 16.36
N ASP A 621 12.36 -4.62 15.14
CA ASP A 621 13.75 -5.02 14.92
C ASP A 621 14.75 -3.95 15.39
N ASN A 622 14.32 -2.68 15.42
CA ASN A 622 14.99 -1.58 16.10
C ASN A 622 13.96 -0.63 16.75
N PRO A 623 13.73 -0.70 18.09
CA PRO A 623 12.79 0.19 18.77
C PRO A 623 13.29 1.65 18.85
N ASP A 624 14.61 1.87 18.72
CA ASP A 624 15.24 3.19 18.69
C ASP A 624 15.30 3.80 17.28
N ASP A 625 14.69 3.18 16.27
CA ASP A 625 14.54 3.77 14.94
C ASP A 625 13.52 4.93 14.98
N GLU A 626 14.03 6.15 14.86
CA GLU A 626 13.25 7.38 14.85
C GLU A 626 12.19 7.41 13.71
N PHE A 627 12.43 6.74 12.58
CA PHE A 627 11.44 6.64 11.50
C PHE A 627 10.33 5.64 11.84
N ASN A 628 10.67 4.52 12.49
CA ASN A 628 9.67 3.57 13.00
C ASN A 628 8.77 4.24 14.06
N LYS A 629 9.36 4.99 15.00
CA LYS A 629 8.61 5.79 15.97
C LYS A 629 7.69 6.80 15.28
N ALA A 630 8.21 7.53 14.28
CA ALA A 630 7.43 8.48 13.50
C ALA A 630 6.27 7.79 12.77
N ALA A 631 6.48 6.61 12.19
CA ALA A 631 5.45 5.83 11.51
C ALA A 631 4.30 5.42 12.46
N GLN A 632 4.60 4.87 13.64
CA GLN A 632 3.53 4.53 14.60
C GLN A 632 2.77 5.77 15.11
N ALA A 633 3.51 6.86 15.36
CA ALA A 633 2.93 8.13 15.78
C ALA A 633 2.07 8.77 14.67
N PHE A 634 2.45 8.62 13.40
CA PHE A 634 1.69 9.07 12.25
C PHE A 634 0.37 8.29 12.10
N SER A 635 0.41 6.96 12.17
CA SER A 635 -0.81 6.14 12.19
C SER A 635 -1.77 6.61 13.29
N HIS A 636 -1.28 6.77 14.52
CA HIS A 636 -2.08 7.26 15.65
C HIS A 636 -2.59 8.70 15.44
N PHE A 637 -1.75 9.60 14.93
CA PHE A 637 -2.12 10.97 14.57
C PHE A 637 -3.27 11.00 13.56
N THR A 638 -3.26 10.16 12.51
CA THR A 638 -4.35 10.16 11.52
C THR A 638 -5.70 9.79 12.14
N TYR A 639 -5.73 8.91 13.14
CA TYR A 639 -6.94 8.57 13.90
C TYR A 639 -7.41 9.71 14.80
N GLU A 640 -6.49 10.33 15.53
CA GLU A 640 -6.79 11.49 16.38
C GLU A 640 -7.31 12.68 15.57
N ARG A 641 -6.57 13.03 14.50
CA ARG A 641 -6.82 14.17 13.61
C ARG A 641 -8.10 14.01 12.78
N SER A 642 -8.52 12.78 12.53
CA SER A 642 -9.78 12.43 11.88
C SER A 642 -10.92 12.10 12.85
N TRP A 643 -10.78 12.40 14.15
CA TRP A 643 -11.78 12.11 15.19
C TRP A 643 -12.34 10.67 15.10
N GLY A 644 -11.45 9.72 14.84
CA GLY A 644 -11.72 8.29 14.70
C GLY A 644 -12.28 7.83 13.34
N SER A 645 -12.27 8.69 12.32
CA SER A 645 -12.90 8.38 11.01
C SER A 645 -11.97 7.67 10.02
N PHE A 646 -10.66 7.87 10.15
CA PHE A 646 -9.61 7.30 9.30
C PHE A 646 -8.43 6.82 10.16
N LEU A 647 -7.83 5.69 9.80
CA LEU A 647 -6.51 5.29 10.28
C LEU A 647 -5.67 4.92 9.06
N VAL A 648 -4.54 5.61 8.87
CA VAL A 648 -3.53 5.25 7.88
C VAL A 648 -2.59 4.20 8.48
N CYS A 649 -2.39 3.09 7.76
CA CYS A 649 -1.55 1.96 8.16
C CYS A 649 -0.89 1.32 6.92
N ASP A 650 -0.28 0.15 7.09
CA ASP A 650 0.60 -0.48 6.09
C ASP A 650 1.74 0.46 5.65
N LEU A 651 2.35 1.13 6.62
CA LEU A 651 3.42 2.10 6.41
C LEU A 651 4.71 1.38 6.02
N GLN A 652 5.16 1.59 4.78
CA GLN A 652 6.26 0.86 4.16
C GLN A 652 7.00 1.74 3.13
N GLY A 653 8.32 1.59 3.03
CA GLY A 653 9.16 2.43 2.18
C GLY A 653 10.63 2.40 2.58
N VAL A 654 11.34 3.52 2.37
CA VAL A 654 12.76 3.67 2.76
C VAL A 654 12.91 4.92 3.63
N GLY A 655 13.19 4.72 4.93
CA GLY A 655 13.29 5.82 5.89
C GLY A 655 12.00 6.63 5.95
N HIS A 656 12.11 7.95 5.74
CA HIS A 656 10.95 8.85 5.71
C HIS A 656 10.08 8.75 4.44
N VAL A 657 10.53 8.08 3.37
CA VAL A 657 9.82 8.06 2.07
C VAL A 657 9.03 6.77 1.91
N LEU A 658 7.70 6.88 1.99
CA LEU A 658 6.74 5.79 2.04
C LEU A 658 5.95 5.65 0.72
N THR A 659 5.42 4.45 0.49
CA THR A 659 4.56 4.10 -0.66
C THR A 659 3.51 3.06 -0.26
N ASP A 660 2.50 2.84 -1.10
CA ASP A 660 1.46 1.82 -0.93
C ASP A 660 0.77 1.76 0.46
N PRO A 661 0.33 2.89 1.08
CA PRO A 661 -0.36 2.85 2.36
C PRO A 661 -1.79 2.30 2.25
N ALA A 662 -2.30 1.72 3.33
CA ALA A 662 -3.70 1.35 3.52
C ALA A 662 -4.45 2.38 4.38
N ILE A 663 -5.76 2.49 4.18
CA ILE A 663 -6.65 3.32 5.01
C ILE A 663 -7.81 2.47 5.53
N HIS A 664 -7.96 2.41 6.84
CA HIS A 664 -9.17 1.91 7.50
C HIS A 664 -10.16 3.06 7.71
N THR A 665 -11.45 2.85 7.43
CA THR A 665 -12.50 3.85 7.68
C THR A 665 -13.87 3.22 7.91
N LEU A 666 -14.72 3.88 8.70
CA LEU A 666 -16.08 3.37 9.01
C LEU A 666 -17.17 3.88 8.05
N ASP A 667 -16.89 4.84 7.16
CA ASP A 667 -17.87 5.21 6.13
C ASP A 667 -17.75 4.20 4.97
N PRO A 668 -18.74 3.30 4.76
CA PRO A 668 -18.69 2.33 3.67
C PRO A 668 -18.78 3.00 2.29
N GLU A 669 -19.04 4.31 2.21
CA GLU A 669 -18.95 5.07 0.96
C GLU A 669 -17.53 5.50 0.58
N ARG A 670 -16.53 5.32 1.46
CA ARG A 670 -15.14 5.73 1.25
C ARG A 670 -14.27 4.54 0.88
N PHE A 671 -13.44 4.72 -0.15
CA PHE A 671 -12.47 3.72 -0.62
C PHE A 671 -13.07 2.30 -0.78
N LYS A 672 -14.06 2.17 -1.67
CA LYS A 672 -14.91 0.97 -1.84
C LYS A 672 -14.24 -0.21 -2.55
N LEU A 673 -13.14 0.04 -3.25
CA LEU A 673 -12.37 -0.92 -4.06
C LEU A 673 -11.03 -1.30 -3.39
N ALA A 674 -10.61 -0.56 -2.36
CA ALA A 674 -9.44 -0.85 -1.54
C ALA A 674 -9.69 -2.08 -0.66
N ASP A 675 -9.07 -3.22 -0.99
CA ASP A 675 -9.28 -4.50 -0.29
C ASP A 675 -8.56 -4.56 1.08
N THR A 676 -7.65 -3.61 1.31
CA THR A 676 -6.90 -3.47 2.56
C THR A 676 -7.68 -2.78 3.68
N ASN A 677 -8.84 -2.17 3.37
CA ASN A 677 -9.70 -1.48 4.34
C ASN A 677 -10.52 -2.51 5.16
N LEU A 678 -10.13 -2.69 6.42
CA LEU A 678 -10.79 -3.58 7.39
C LEU A 678 -11.80 -2.85 8.30
N GLY A 679 -12.06 -1.56 8.04
CA GLY A 679 -12.98 -0.73 8.81
C GLY A 679 -12.68 -0.76 10.31
N ARG A 680 -13.70 -1.07 11.13
CA ARG A 680 -13.59 -1.08 12.60
C ARG A 680 -12.61 -2.12 13.12
N GLU A 681 -12.54 -3.28 12.46
CA GLU A 681 -11.63 -4.36 12.87
C GLU A 681 -10.18 -3.93 12.65
N GLY A 682 -9.91 -3.17 11.58
CA GLY A 682 -8.62 -2.53 11.34
C GLY A 682 -8.19 -1.54 12.43
N PHE A 683 -9.13 -0.78 13.00
CA PHE A 683 -8.86 0.08 14.15
C PHE A 683 -8.53 -0.74 15.41
N LYS A 684 -9.29 -1.82 15.67
CA LYS A 684 -9.02 -2.73 16.80
C LYS A 684 -7.63 -3.34 16.69
N PHE A 685 -7.26 -3.84 15.50
CA PHE A 685 -5.93 -4.40 15.22
C PHE A 685 -4.82 -3.39 15.52
N PHE A 686 -4.91 -2.14 15.03
CA PHE A 686 -3.89 -1.14 15.31
C PHE A 686 -3.77 -0.84 16.82
N PHE A 687 -4.87 -0.54 17.50
CA PHE A 687 -4.83 -0.17 18.91
C PHE A 687 -4.56 -1.33 19.88
N ALA A 688 -4.65 -2.59 19.43
CA ALA A 688 -4.26 -3.75 20.22
C ALA A 688 -2.73 -3.91 20.33
N THR A 689 -1.95 -3.37 19.39
CA THR A 689 -0.46 -3.45 19.42
C THR A 689 0.24 -2.10 19.45
N HIS A 690 -0.46 -0.99 19.23
CA HIS A 690 0.11 0.36 19.32
C HIS A 690 0.43 0.78 20.76
N VAL A 691 1.68 1.18 20.99
CA VAL A 691 2.15 1.81 22.23
C VAL A 691 2.56 3.24 21.91
N CYS A 692 1.96 4.21 22.61
CA CYS A 692 2.31 5.62 22.44
C CYS A 692 3.78 5.89 22.78
N ASN A 693 4.47 6.61 21.89
CA ASN A 693 5.87 6.99 22.05
C ASN A 693 6.03 8.52 22.33
N GLU A 694 7.26 9.02 22.31
CA GLU A 694 7.58 10.42 22.57
C GLU A 694 6.93 11.38 21.56
N ILE A 695 6.77 10.97 20.29
CA ILE A 695 6.13 11.78 19.24
C ILE A 695 4.61 11.82 19.46
N CYS A 696 3.99 10.69 19.85
CA CYS A 696 2.58 10.65 20.27
C CYS A 696 2.32 11.60 21.44
N THR A 697 3.29 11.70 22.36
CA THR A 697 3.23 12.57 23.54
C THR A 697 3.41 14.04 23.15
N GLN A 698 4.38 14.36 22.28
CA GLN A 698 4.58 15.70 21.71
C GLN A 698 3.34 16.22 20.97
N LEU A 699 2.62 15.33 20.27
CA LEU A 699 1.39 15.65 19.54
C LEU A 699 0.13 15.66 20.44
N GLU A 700 0.28 15.40 21.75
CA GLU A 700 -0.80 15.38 22.75
C GLU A 700 -1.99 14.47 22.35
N LEU A 701 -1.70 13.33 21.72
CA LEU A 701 -2.73 12.41 21.21
C LEU A 701 -3.52 11.79 22.37
N LYS A 702 -4.85 11.89 22.36
CA LYS A 702 -5.71 11.46 23.48
C LYS A 702 -6.30 10.08 23.32
N SER A 703 -6.52 9.63 22.08
CA SER A 703 -7.10 8.31 21.79
C SER A 703 -6.23 7.15 22.31
N LYS A 704 -6.90 6.13 22.84
CA LYS A 704 -6.29 4.93 23.46
C LYS A 704 -7.12 3.69 23.10
N ALA A 705 -6.53 2.51 23.26
CA ALA A 705 -7.20 1.22 23.06
C ALA A 705 -8.57 1.13 23.76
N SER A 706 -8.67 1.60 25.01
CA SER A 706 -9.93 1.64 25.77
C SER A 706 -11.04 2.51 25.18
N MET A 707 -10.73 3.45 24.28
CA MET A 707 -11.75 4.23 23.56
C MET A 707 -12.36 3.48 22.37
N ILE A 708 -11.64 2.48 21.82
CA ILE A 708 -12.13 1.62 20.74
C ILE A 708 -13.22 0.65 21.26
N SER A 709 -13.03 0.11 22.46
CA SER A 709 -13.96 -0.83 23.10
C SER A 709 -15.12 -0.16 23.84
N SER A 710 -14.95 1.05 24.38
CA SER A 710 -15.99 1.73 25.18
C SER A 710 -16.93 2.66 24.40
N GLU A 711 -16.66 2.88 23.11
CA GLU A 711 -17.33 3.83 22.20
C GLU A 711 -17.39 5.31 22.69
N LYS A 712 -16.73 5.62 23.82
CA LYS A 712 -16.66 6.97 24.41
C LYS A 712 -15.30 7.60 24.09
N ALA A 713 -15.13 8.01 22.84
CA ALA A 713 -13.89 8.62 22.37
C ALA A 713 -13.84 10.13 22.65
N SER A 714 -12.74 10.60 23.22
CA SER A 714 -12.39 12.02 23.33
C SER A 714 -11.14 12.31 22.50
N PHE A 715 -11.22 13.30 21.61
CA PHE A 715 -10.13 13.64 20.70
C PHE A 715 -9.59 15.06 20.95
N ARG A 716 -8.39 15.34 20.45
CA ARG A 716 -7.85 16.69 20.27
C ARG A 716 -8.73 17.48 19.29
N GLU A 717 -9.25 18.61 19.75
CA GLU A 717 -10.18 19.45 18.98
C GLU A 717 -9.48 20.58 18.22
N TRP A 718 -8.35 21.07 18.75
CA TRP A 718 -7.60 22.18 18.18
C TRP A 718 -6.19 21.73 17.76
N TRP A 719 -5.87 22.04 16.51
CA TRP A 719 -4.55 21.82 15.90
C TRP A 719 -3.98 23.20 15.50
N PRO A 720 -2.71 23.49 15.81
CA PRO A 720 -2.10 24.77 15.45
C PRO A 720 -2.01 24.94 13.93
N THR A 721 -2.26 26.16 13.44
CA THR A 721 -1.90 26.55 12.08
C THR A 721 -0.39 26.71 12.00
N ILE A 722 0.28 25.96 11.12
CA ILE A 722 1.75 26.00 10.95
C ILE A 722 2.09 26.32 9.48
N ASP A 723 3.32 26.79 9.28
CA ASP A 723 3.90 27.23 8.00
C ASP A 723 3.61 26.28 6.83
N SER A 724 3.44 26.87 5.65
CA SER A 724 2.99 26.15 4.46
C SER A 724 4.08 25.25 3.90
N THR A 725 4.04 23.96 4.24
CA THR A 725 4.58 22.90 3.39
C THR A 725 3.75 22.78 2.10
N ALA A 726 4.39 22.51 0.97
CA ALA A 726 3.74 22.21 -0.31
C ALA A 726 4.36 20.98 -0.97
N CYS A 727 3.76 20.50 -2.05
CA CYS A 727 4.35 19.48 -2.91
C CYS A 727 5.11 20.11 -4.09
N CYS A 728 6.17 19.45 -4.55
CA CYS A 728 6.80 19.77 -5.82
C CYS A 728 5.78 19.72 -6.97
N SER A 729 5.82 20.72 -7.85
CA SER A 729 4.80 20.92 -8.90
C SER A 729 4.92 19.94 -10.07
N ASN A 730 6.03 19.21 -10.18
CA ASN A 730 6.08 18.01 -11.00
C ASN A 730 5.16 16.94 -10.39
N LYS A 731 4.03 16.63 -11.03
CA LYS A 731 3.02 15.70 -10.51
C LYS A 731 3.52 14.27 -10.38
N LEU A 732 4.57 13.91 -11.14
CA LEU A 732 5.22 12.61 -11.04
C LEU A 732 6.24 12.55 -9.89
N CYS A 733 6.67 13.69 -9.34
CA CYS A 733 7.57 13.77 -8.19
C CYS A 733 6.78 14.00 -6.90
N GLY A 734 6.09 15.14 -6.80
CA GLY A 734 5.27 15.51 -5.65
C GLY A 734 5.97 15.62 -4.30
N LYS A 735 7.30 15.50 -4.22
CA LYS A 735 8.11 15.61 -2.98
C LYS A 735 7.65 16.76 -2.08
N ILE A 736 7.44 16.51 -0.79
CA ILE A 736 7.09 17.56 0.18
C ILE A 736 8.28 18.51 0.35
N ILE A 737 8.01 19.81 0.30
CA ILE A 737 8.99 20.89 0.39
C ILE A 737 8.44 22.05 1.22
N GLN A 738 9.29 22.75 1.95
CA GLN A 738 8.94 24.00 2.62
C GLN A 738 8.78 25.12 1.58
N VAL A 739 7.65 25.85 1.56
CA VAL A 739 7.38 26.90 0.55
C VAL A 739 8.37 28.07 0.62
N THR A 740 9.03 28.28 1.76
CA THR A 740 10.13 29.24 1.94
C THR A 740 11.37 28.84 1.15
N ASN A 741 11.63 27.54 1.02
CA ASN A 741 12.85 26.98 0.43
C ASN A 741 12.61 26.47 -1.01
N ALA A 742 11.35 26.49 -1.47
CA ALA A 742 10.98 26.02 -2.80
C ALA A 742 11.45 26.98 -3.91
N ASN A 743 12.07 26.42 -4.95
CA ASN A 743 12.41 27.16 -6.16
C ASN A 743 11.12 27.56 -6.91
N LYS A 744 11.10 28.78 -7.48
CA LYS A 744 9.91 29.39 -8.12
C LYS A 744 10.30 30.01 -9.45
N SER A 745 9.43 29.86 -10.44
CA SER A 745 9.62 30.42 -11.80
C SER A 745 8.64 31.56 -12.05
N GLU A 746 9.11 32.65 -12.66
CA GLU A 746 8.28 33.74 -13.16
C GLU A 746 7.40 33.31 -14.35
N GLU A 747 7.89 32.38 -15.18
CA GLU A 747 7.16 31.80 -16.33
C GLU A 747 6.02 30.88 -15.89
N PHE A 748 6.13 30.27 -14.70
CA PHE A 748 5.16 29.30 -14.16
C PHE A 748 4.70 29.73 -12.75
N PRO A 749 3.98 30.85 -12.63
CA PRO A 749 3.60 31.41 -11.33
C PRO A 749 2.73 30.44 -10.53
N GLY A 750 2.98 30.37 -9.22
CA GLY A 750 2.31 29.44 -8.31
C GLY A 750 2.89 28.02 -8.28
N CYS A 751 3.87 27.70 -9.14
CA CYS A 751 4.58 26.42 -9.07
C CYS A 751 5.77 26.50 -8.09
N ASN A 752 5.78 25.59 -7.12
CA ASN A 752 6.89 25.32 -6.20
C ASN A 752 7.69 24.10 -6.69
N TRP A 753 9.01 24.17 -6.76
CA TRP A 753 9.88 23.10 -7.29
C TRP A 753 10.94 22.67 -6.27
N CYS A 754 11.14 21.36 -6.14
CA CYS A 754 12.29 20.81 -5.41
C CYS A 754 13.59 20.91 -6.23
N ASP A 755 14.73 20.84 -5.54
CA ASP A 755 16.06 21.01 -6.14
C ASP A 755 16.39 19.94 -7.19
N ASP A 756 15.75 18.78 -7.13
CA ASP A 756 15.91 17.70 -8.12
C ASP A 756 15.22 18.05 -9.45
N CYS A 757 14.04 18.68 -9.39
CA CYS A 757 13.20 18.99 -10.56
C CYS A 757 13.48 20.38 -11.15
N TRP A 758 13.99 21.32 -10.35
CA TRP A 758 14.24 22.69 -10.78
C TRP A 758 15.25 22.80 -11.94
N PRO A 759 16.43 22.15 -11.93
CA PRO A 759 17.38 22.23 -13.04
C PRO A 759 16.84 21.66 -14.36
N GLN A 760 15.95 20.66 -14.30
CA GLN A 760 15.33 20.04 -15.48
C GLN A 760 14.35 20.98 -16.20
N LEU A 761 13.78 21.96 -15.49
CA LEU A 761 12.89 22.96 -16.06
C LEU A 761 13.61 23.80 -17.12
N GLU A 762 14.80 24.30 -16.78
CA GLU A 762 15.66 25.12 -17.65
C GLU A 762 16.37 24.26 -18.71
N ALA A 763 16.97 23.13 -18.30
CA ALA A 763 17.75 22.25 -19.19
C ALA A 763 16.94 21.62 -20.35
N THR A 764 15.61 21.75 -20.33
CA THR A 764 14.72 21.25 -21.39
C THR A 764 13.90 22.36 -22.06
N LYS A 765 14.28 23.64 -21.89
CA LYS A 765 13.74 24.74 -22.70
C LYS A 765 14.27 24.66 -24.12
N GLU A 766 13.35 24.75 -25.08
CA GLU A 766 13.65 24.87 -26.50
C GLU A 766 12.78 25.96 -27.14
N LYS A 767 13.30 26.62 -28.18
CA LYS A 767 12.51 27.53 -29.02
C LYS A 767 11.65 26.73 -29.99
N VAL A 768 10.35 26.99 -29.95
CA VAL A 768 9.34 26.34 -30.80
C VAL A 768 8.69 27.39 -31.69
N ILE A 769 8.66 27.14 -33.01
CA ILE A 769 7.94 27.98 -33.98
C ILE A 769 6.44 27.79 -33.76
N CYS A 770 5.71 28.89 -33.61
CA CYS A 770 4.25 28.86 -33.47
C CYS A 770 3.56 28.34 -34.74
N VAL A 771 2.66 27.38 -34.55
CA VAL A 771 1.90 26.70 -35.62
C VAL A 771 0.59 27.39 -36.01
N ALA A 772 0.32 28.59 -35.47
CA ALA A 772 -0.90 29.33 -35.77
C ALA A 772 -0.82 30.01 -37.16
N PRO A 773 -1.95 30.18 -37.88
CA PRO A 773 -1.97 30.93 -39.13
C PRO A 773 -1.54 32.40 -38.90
N GLY A 774 -0.53 32.87 -39.62
CA GLY A 774 -0.03 34.25 -39.50
C GLY A 774 1.48 34.33 -39.66
N THR A 775 2.08 35.43 -39.18
CA THR A 775 3.53 35.62 -39.15
C THR A 775 4.19 34.61 -38.22
N HIS A 776 5.24 33.94 -38.68
CA HIS A 776 6.01 33.03 -37.84
C HIS A 776 6.69 33.78 -36.69
N HIS A 777 6.57 33.23 -35.49
CA HIS A 777 7.20 33.72 -34.27
C HIS A 777 7.55 32.53 -33.39
N GLU A 778 8.68 32.61 -32.71
CA GLU A 778 9.16 31.59 -31.79
C GLU A 778 8.75 31.91 -30.37
N PHE A 779 8.58 30.88 -29.55
CA PHE A 779 8.37 31.00 -28.11
C PHE A 779 9.09 29.86 -27.39
N ASP A 780 9.53 30.12 -26.17
CA ASP A 780 10.26 29.14 -25.37
C ASP A 780 9.29 28.13 -24.71
N VAL A 781 9.69 26.86 -24.70
CA VAL A 781 8.89 25.76 -24.14
C VAL A 781 9.79 24.80 -23.37
N SER A 782 9.59 24.68 -22.05
CA SER A 782 10.19 23.60 -21.25
C SER A 782 9.45 22.28 -21.52
N ARG A 783 10.10 21.32 -22.19
CA ARG A 783 9.50 20.00 -22.44
C ARG A 783 9.25 19.22 -21.15
N PHE A 784 10.15 19.34 -20.17
CA PHE A 784 9.98 18.75 -18.84
C PHE A 784 8.75 19.30 -18.13
N TYR A 785 8.49 20.61 -18.18
CA TYR A 785 7.29 21.20 -17.57
C TYR A 785 6.01 20.50 -18.05
N TRP A 786 5.79 20.45 -19.36
CA TRP A 786 4.55 19.90 -19.90
C TRP A 786 4.41 18.40 -19.64
N GLU A 787 5.49 17.63 -19.76
CA GLU A 787 5.51 16.21 -19.34
C GLU A 787 5.18 16.03 -17.86
N SER A 788 5.75 16.86 -16.98
CA SER A 788 5.50 16.83 -15.53
C SER A 788 4.05 17.14 -15.14
N GLN A 789 3.31 17.84 -16.02
CA GLN A 789 1.87 18.11 -15.88
C GLN A 789 1.01 17.05 -16.57
N GLY A 790 1.61 16.04 -17.20
CA GLY A 790 0.91 15.02 -17.99
C GLY A 790 0.32 15.53 -19.30
N ARG A 791 0.87 16.60 -19.88
CA ARG A 791 0.32 17.29 -21.05
C ARG A 791 1.31 17.29 -22.22
N VAL A 792 0.77 17.24 -23.43
CA VAL A 792 1.55 17.47 -24.65
C VAL A 792 2.06 18.92 -24.65
N ALA A 793 3.37 19.09 -24.87
CA ALA A 793 3.96 20.42 -24.96
C ALA A 793 3.33 21.23 -26.11
N PRO A 794 2.94 22.49 -25.87
CA PRO A 794 2.10 23.26 -26.76
C PRO A 794 2.86 23.74 -27.99
N ARG A 795 2.11 23.92 -29.08
CA ARG A 795 2.65 24.32 -30.39
C ARG A 795 2.21 25.71 -30.88
N LYS A 796 1.18 26.31 -30.27
CA LYS A 796 0.82 27.73 -30.47
C LYS A 796 1.46 28.57 -29.36
N CYS A 797 1.87 29.80 -29.64
CA CYS A 797 2.25 30.75 -28.59
C CYS A 797 1.03 31.12 -27.72
N GLU A 798 1.27 31.77 -26.58
CA GLU A 798 0.22 32.19 -25.64
C GLU A 798 -0.89 33.03 -26.30
N GLY A 799 -0.53 34.15 -26.95
CA GLY A 799 -1.49 35.02 -27.64
C GLY A 799 -2.22 34.40 -28.85
N HIS A 800 -1.87 33.16 -29.25
CA HIS A 800 -2.61 32.34 -30.22
C HIS A 800 -3.37 31.16 -29.58
N ARG A 801 -3.17 30.87 -28.29
CA ARG A 801 -4.02 29.99 -27.49
C ARG A 801 -5.19 30.75 -26.86
N GLU A 802 -4.96 31.98 -26.42
CA GLU A 802 -6.01 32.82 -25.80
C GLU A 802 -7.11 33.19 -26.78
N ARG A 803 -6.76 33.47 -28.05
CA ARG A 803 -7.72 33.71 -29.15
C ARG A 803 -8.44 32.45 -29.65
N ASP A 804 -8.08 31.27 -29.14
CA ASP A 804 -8.75 30.01 -29.37
C ASP A 804 -9.76 29.79 -28.21
N GLU A 805 -10.82 30.63 -28.19
CA GLU A 805 -11.76 30.83 -27.07
C GLU A 805 -12.71 29.63 -26.76
N THR A 806 -12.18 28.41 -26.83
CA THR A 806 -12.79 27.20 -26.25
C THR A 806 -11.90 26.52 -25.20
N VAL A 807 -10.63 26.93 -25.05
CA VAL A 807 -9.63 26.23 -24.20
C VAL A 807 -9.25 27.02 -22.93
N ALA A 808 -9.49 28.32 -22.91
CA ALA A 808 -9.01 29.24 -21.87
C ALA A 808 -9.84 29.25 -20.55
N ARG A 809 -9.94 28.11 -19.86
CA ARG A 809 -10.14 27.98 -18.37
C ARG A 809 -10.21 26.51 -17.91
N THR A 810 -9.09 25.78 -17.99
CA THR A 810 -9.06 24.37 -17.52
C THR A 810 -7.75 23.89 -16.90
N SER A 811 -7.68 23.99 -15.57
CA SER A 811 -6.69 23.27 -14.74
C SER A 811 -7.13 23.01 -13.29
N VAL A 812 -8.22 23.62 -12.78
CA VAL A 812 -8.80 23.27 -11.46
C VAL A 812 -10.33 23.29 -11.55
N MET A 813 -10.96 22.12 -11.68
CA MET A 813 -12.43 21.96 -11.79
C MET A 813 -12.95 20.83 -10.89
N GLY A 814 -12.75 20.99 -9.59
CA GLY A 814 -13.58 20.36 -8.56
C GLY A 814 -14.25 21.46 -7.75
N GLY A 815 -15.50 21.75 -8.07
CA GLY A 815 -16.27 22.88 -7.52
C GLY A 815 -17.74 22.86 -7.95
N ASN A 816 -18.62 22.63 -6.96
CA ASN A 816 -20.08 22.67 -6.97
C ASN A 816 -20.81 23.30 -8.19
N PHE A 817 -21.33 22.45 -9.08
CA PHE A 817 -22.51 22.80 -9.90
C PHE A 817 -23.69 21.84 -9.69
N PHE A 818 -23.45 20.53 -9.59
CA PHE A 818 -24.51 19.54 -9.32
C PHE A 818 -24.85 19.32 -7.84
N GLY A 819 -24.04 19.83 -6.90
CA GLY A 819 -24.29 19.74 -5.46
C GLY A 819 -25.50 20.55 -4.96
N ARG A 820 -26.08 21.44 -5.79
CA ARG A 820 -27.21 22.29 -5.40
C ARG A 820 -28.60 21.67 -5.62
N LEU A 821 -28.66 20.45 -6.17
CA LEU A 821 -29.91 19.74 -6.54
C LEU A 821 -30.09 18.38 -5.84
N ARG A 822 -29.18 18.01 -4.94
CA ARG A 822 -29.43 16.99 -3.91
C ARG A 822 -29.21 17.65 -2.57
N GLY A 823 -30.20 17.57 -1.68
CA GLY A 823 -30.08 18.13 -0.33
C GLY A 823 -28.84 17.55 0.35
N ALA A 824 -28.03 18.42 0.95
CA ALA A 824 -26.81 18.02 1.64
C ALA A 824 -27.18 17.18 2.87
N THR A 825 -27.24 15.86 2.69
CA THR A 825 -27.26 14.89 3.79
C THR A 825 -25.93 15.01 4.51
N LYS A 826 -25.91 15.85 5.56
CA LYS A 826 -24.81 16.00 6.51
C LYS A 826 -24.53 14.63 7.13
N LYS A 827 -23.61 13.87 6.55
CA LYS A 827 -23.10 12.65 7.16
C LYS A 827 -22.25 13.06 8.35
N LYS A 828 -22.60 12.53 9.53
CA LYS A 828 -21.88 12.74 10.77
C LYS A 828 -20.64 11.84 10.81
N SER A 829 -19.53 12.34 11.37
CA SER A 829 -18.48 11.45 11.87
C SER A 829 -19.03 10.56 13.00
N ILE A 830 -18.25 9.58 13.41
CA ILE A 830 -18.55 8.72 14.58
C ILE A 830 -18.74 9.56 15.86
N SER A 831 -18.01 10.68 15.95
CA SER A 831 -18.12 11.68 17.02
C SER A 831 -19.23 12.72 16.82
N GLY A 832 -20.10 12.56 15.81
CA GLY A 832 -21.20 13.49 15.52
C GLY A 832 -20.78 14.82 14.85
N LYS A 833 -19.49 15.00 14.56
CA LYS A 833 -18.87 16.20 14.01
C LYS A 833 -18.86 16.19 12.47
N ALA A 834 -18.54 17.33 11.88
CA ALA A 834 -18.35 17.50 10.44
C ALA A 834 -17.04 18.29 10.20
N TRP A 835 -16.41 18.05 9.05
CA TRP A 835 -15.15 18.66 8.60
C TRP A 835 -15.36 20.03 7.94
#